data_AF-F9G2X3-F1
#
_entry.id   AF-F9G2X3-F1
#
_cell.length_a   1.000
_cell.length_b   1.000
_cell.length_c   1.000
_cell.angle_alpha   90.00
_cell.angle_beta   90.00
_cell.angle_gamma   90.00
#
_symmetry.space_group_name_H-M   'P 1'
#
loop_
_entity.id
_entity.type
_entity.pdbx_description
1 polymer ?
#
loop_
_entity_poly.entity_id
_entity_poly.type
_entity_poly.pdbx_seq_one_letter_code
_entity_poly.pdbx_strand_id
1 'polypeptide(L)'
;MAYQREFEMQALPPSPKSRSPEPTEYDSPSAWNRLITSFSRAPARHGENDSLSSYNSYAFNGRLFNMSKANYNSANTALARELKNRHLQMIAFGGSIGTGLFVASGVALYRGGPVSLLLAFIIMGAMQFFTMQALGELSVAFPVGGSFANYSTRFLDPSWGFAMGWNYTLQYLIVLPLEIIAGAFTTNYWNPNASKSIFIVLFFILILGINLLGVKGYGEAEFIFSAVKVTAIVGFILLGIIINIAGSPEGDYIGFTRWHNPGAFHNGFKGFASVLVTATFSFAGTEMVGLAAAETSNPKKSLPVAVKQVFWRISLFYILSILLIGLLVPYNEPRLLGAKYGSDAAASPFVIAIEMSGSDVLPDIMNAVILISLISVGNTAVYAASRTLAALAEQSLAPKVFAYIDRTGRPLVAIICCGLLGLLAFTANSKIHNEIFNWLLAINAATAMADHTFWQYIRLKVIVTFIRLINYVFTRPHFTPSPTCIRKLIRIPSRDLNRFINAWIYYPNNYADSQKLPLVINWHGGAYTLPNLGMDHHFCEKLANENNVLVLDADYRKAPEHPLPGALEDAEDTFRWVESQRIFDLDRVALSGFSSGGNLALVASSELRREFKMNIRAVYAFYPGVDFSIPPEEKKVPEPIRPLPVSFQHLLTEAYVPRVEDRKSPKASPMYGEAISFPEHIMLVACSGDIFTPEIEAFGKKLERDGRDVDVVRIQGAHGCDKTTNPTMFRAEARDFAYSKVVQSLQYIM
;
A
#
# COMPACT_ATOMS: atom_id res chain seq x y z
N MET A 1 -36.96 -25.12 -11.10
CA MET A 1 -37.63 -23.87 -11.50
C MET A 1 -37.59 -22.92 -10.32
N ALA A 2 -37.21 -21.66 -10.59
CA ALA A 2 -37.20 -20.48 -9.71
C ALA A 2 -36.15 -20.42 -8.57
N TYR A 3 -34.90 -20.03 -8.91
CA TYR A 3 -34.24 -18.81 -8.39
C TYR A 3 -32.81 -18.71 -8.99
N GLN A 4 -32.77 -18.28 -10.26
CA GLN A 4 -31.58 -17.72 -10.90
C GLN A 4 -31.98 -16.29 -11.28
N ARG A 5 -31.50 -15.30 -10.52
CA ARG A 5 -31.39 -13.92 -10.98
C ARG A 5 -29.98 -13.43 -10.63
N GLU A 6 -29.16 -13.52 -11.67
CA GLU A 6 -27.93 -12.82 -12.00
C GLU A 6 -27.60 -11.58 -11.14
N PHE A 7 -26.43 -11.63 -10.48
CA PHE A 7 -25.57 -10.45 -10.29
C PHE A 7 -24.46 -10.52 -11.35
N GLU A 8 -24.83 -10.33 -12.60
CA GLU A 8 -23.86 -9.85 -13.60
C GLU A 8 -23.56 -8.39 -13.26
N MET A 9 -22.33 -8.12 -12.82
CA MET A 9 -21.76 -6.78 -12.94
C MET A 9 -21.64 -6.49 -14.44
N GLN A 10 -22.72 -5.98 -15.03
CA GLN A 10 -22.67 -5.35 -16.34
C GLN A 10 -21.53 -4.34 -16.31
N ALA A 11 -20.59 -4.49 -17.23
CA ALA A 11 -19.68 -3.41 -17.57
C ALA A 11 -20.56 -2.17 -17.77
N LEU A 12 -20.34 -1.13 -16.96
CA LEU A 12 -21.04 0.14 -17.13
C LEU A 12 -20.96 0.49 -18.61
N PRO A 13 -22.09 0.66 -19.30
CA PRO A 13 -22.06 1.05 -20.70
C PRO A 13 -21.26 2.36 -20.81
N PRO A 14 -20.54 2.60 -21.92
CA PRO A 14 -20.01 3.93 -22.17
C PRO A 14 -21.16 4.92 -21.97
N SER A 15 -20.91 5.99 -21.22
CA SER A 15 -21.95 6.99 -20.91
C SER A 15 -22.71 7.29 -22.20
N PRO A 16 -24.06 7.22 -22.21
CA PRO A 16 -24.78 7.75 -23.34
C PRO A 16 -24.27 9.17 -23.51
N LYS A 17 -23.74 9.50 -24.70
CA LYS A 17 -23.60 10.90 -25.10
C LYS A 17 -24.99 11.46 -24.80
N SER A 18 -25.12 12.37 -23.84
CA SER A 18 -26.37 13.09 -23.67
C SER A 18 -26.64 13.66 -25.05
N ARG A 19 -27.63 13.11 -25.76
CA ARG A 19 -28.24 13.83 -26.86
C ARG A 19 -28.74 15.08 -26.17
N SER A 20 -28.02 16.17 -26.37
CA SER A 20 -28.61 17.49 -26.27
C SER A 20 -29.97 17.41 -26.98
N PRO A 21 -31.01 18.06 -26.44
CA PRO A 21 -32.25 18.25 -27.20
C PRO A 21 -31.85 18.64 -28.63
N GLU A 22 -32.50 18.07 -29.64
CA GLU A 22 -32.37 18.62 -31.00
C GLU A 22 -32.50 20.14 -30.87
N PRO A 23 -31.52 20.92 -31.38
CA PRO A 23 -31.56 22.35 -31.19
C PRO A 23 -32.83 22.85 -31.87
N THR A 24 -33.80 23.28 -31.07
CA THR A 24 -34.76 24.28 -31.53
C THR A 24 -33.94 25.41 -32.11
N GLU A 25 -34.28 25.80 -33.33
CA GLU A 25 -33.51 26.61 -34.28
C GLU A 25 -33.30 28.08 -33.85
N TYR A 26 -33.00 28.34 -32.57
CA TYR A 26 -32.70 29.65 -32.03
C TYR A 26 -31.46 29.59 -31.11
N ASP A 27 -30.41 30.27 -31.57
CA ASP A 27 -29.18 30.66 -30.89
C ASP A 27 -28.23 29.55 -30.39
N SER A 28 -27.35 29.08 -31.28
CA SER A 28 -26.09 28.50 -30.83
C SER A 28 -25.32 29.56 -30.02
N PRO A 29 -25.01 29.34 -28.73
CA PRO A 29 -24.36 30.36 -27.92
C PRO A 29 -23.02 30.77 -28.55
N SER A 30 -22.74 32.08 -28.55
CA SER A 30 -21.49 32.64 -29.06
C SER A 30 -20.27 31.94 -28.43
N ALA A 31 -19.14 31.92 -29.13
CA ALA A 31 -17.91 31.30 -28.61
C ALA A 31 -17.53 31.84 -27.21
N TRP A 32 -17.79 33.13 -26.98
CA TRP A 32 -17.63 33.79 -25.69
C TRP A 32 -18.57 33.25 -24.61
N ASN A 33 -19.87 33.09 -24.92
CA ASN A 33 -20.83 32.50 -23.98
C ASN A 33 -20.49 31.04 -23.66
N ARG A 34 -19.99 30.26 -24.64
CA ARG A 34 -19.50 28.89 -24.41
C ARG A 34 -18.27 28.87 -23.49
N LEU A 35 -17.36 29.83 -23.65
CA LEU A 35 -16.19 29.95 -22.78
C LEU A 35 -16.59 30.29 -21.35
N ILE A 36 -17.42 31.31 -21.14
CA ILE A 36 -17.88 31.71 -19.79
C ILE A 36 -18.66 30.58 -19.14
N THR A 37 -19.60 29.97 -19.86
CA THR A 37 -20.41 28.87 -19.30
C THR A 37 -19.58 27.63 -18.97
N SER A 38 -18.41 27.44 -19.58
CA SER A 38 -17.50 26.33 -19.24
C SER A 38 -17.02 26.35 -17.79
N PHE A 39 -16.87 27.54 -17.19
CA PHE A 39 -16.42 27.73 -15.81
C PHE A 39 -17.53 27.54 -14.76
N SER A 40 -18.79 27.43 -15.18
CA SER A 40 -19.89 27.13 -14.26
C SER A 40 -19.80 25.70 -13.71
N ARG A 41 -20.39 25.46 -12.54
CA ARG A 41 -20.33 24.15 -11.87
C ARG A 41 -20.89 23.05 -12.78
N ALA A 42 -20.21 21.92 -12.84
CA ALA A 42 -20.73 20.74 -13.52
C ALA A 42 -22.06 20.30 -12.87
N PRO A 43 -23.07 19.92 -13.66
CA PRO A 43 -24.28 19.32 -13.11
C PRO A 43 -23.93 18.02 -12.36
N ALA A 44 -24.60 17.78 -11.23
CA ALA A 44 -24.41 16.55 -10.47
C ALA A 44 -24.71 15.33 -11.36
N ARG A 45 -23.76 14.38 -11.44
CA ARG A 45 -23.95 13.12 -12.17
C ARG A 45 -24.85 12.19 -11.34
N HIS A 46 -26.16 12.35 -11.49
CA HIS A 46 -27.24 11.57 -10.87
C HIS A 46 -27.39 11.68 -9.33
N GLY A 47 -28.63 11.43 -8.88
CA GLY A 47 -29.22 12.00 -7.66
C GLY A 47 -28.47 11.69 -6.37
N GLU A 48 -28.48 12.68 -5.47
CA GLU A 48 -28.26 12.46 -4.04
C GLU A 48 -29.26 11.41 -3.58
N ASN A 49 -28.86 10.13 -3.58
CA ASN A 49 -29.55 9.12 -2.80
C ASN A 49 -29.22 9.42 -1.33
N ASP A 50 -30.03 10.29 -0.72
CA ASP A 50 -30.01 10.55 0.73
C ASP A 50 -30.21 9.26 1.55
N SER A 51 -30.63 8.16 0.92
CA SER A 51 -30.73 6.82 1.49
C SER A 51 -29.39 6.14 1.80
N LEU A 52 -28.25 6.61 1.26
CA LEU A 52 -26.91 6.07 1.60
C LEU A 52 -26.37 6.55 2.96
N SER A 53 -27.12 7.41 3.65
CA SER A 53 -26.77 7.91 4.99
C SER A 53 -26.93 6.87 6.11
N SER A 54 -27.63 5.75 5.85
CA SER A 54 -28.06 4.81 6.90
C SER A 54 -27.16 3.58 7.11
N TYR A 55 -26.16 3.33 6.26
CA TYR A 55 -25.27 2.16 6.39
C TYR A 55 -23.80 2.58 6.61
N ASN A 56 -23.27 2.21 7.77
CA ASN A 56 -21.88 2.38 8.26
C ASN A 56 -21.49 3.80 8.71
N SER A 57 -22.03 4.22 9.86
CA SER A 57 -21.68 5.45 10.57
C SER A 57 -20.97 5.12 11.89
N TYR A 58 -19.65 5.33 11.97
CA TYR A 58 -18.89 5.23 13.23
C TYR A 58 -18.99 6.54 14.02
N ALA A 59 -19.73 6.55 15.12
CA ALA A 59 -19.98 7.76 15.90
C ALA A 59 -18.99 7.92 17.07
N PHE A 60 -18.19 9.01 17.04
CA PHE A 60 -17.65 9.64 18.24
C PHE A 60 -17.73 11.16 18.07
N ASN A 61 -18.38 11.87 19.00
CA ASN A 61 -18.53 13.34 19.02
C ASN A 61 -19.20 14.02 17.79
N GLY A 62 -20.19 13.39 17.16
CA GLY A 62 -21.11 14.09 16.24
C GLY A 62 -20.56 14.56 14.89
N ARG A 63 -19.27 14.33 14.58
CA ARG A 63 -18.69 14.52 13.23
C ARG A 63 -18.48 13.15 12.58
N LEU A 64 -19.50 12.68 11.87
CA LEU A 64 -19.50 11.38 11.20
C LEU A 64 -18.82 11.45 9.83
N PHE A 65 -17.68 10.74 9.67
CA PHE A 65 -17.13 10.45 8.35
C PHE A 65 -17.91 9.29 7.73
N ASN A 66 -18.69 9.56 6.68
CA ASN A 66 -19.47 8.52 6.00
C ASN A 66 -18.63 7.88 4.87
N MET A 67 -18.15 6.67 5.14
CA MET A 67 -17.32 5.88 4.22
C MET A 67 -18.03 5.58 2.90
N SER A 68 -19.29 5.20 2.97
CA SER A 68 -20.11 4.80 1.81
C SER A 68 -20.32 6.00 0.88
N LYS A 69 -20.62 7.18 1.44
CA LYS A 69 -20.78 8.44 0.71
C LYS A 69 -19.46 8.91 0.10
N ALA A 70 -18.35 8.83 0.85
CA ALA A 70 -17.03 9.19 0.34
C ALA A 70 -16.64 8.33 -0.88
N ASN A 71 -16.80 7.00 -0.78
CA ASN A 71 -16.56 6.07 -1.88
C ASN A 71 -17.47 6.33 -3.09
N TYR A 72 -18.75 6.59 -2.86
CA TYR A 72 -19.71 6.91 -3.92
C TYR A 72 -19.34 8.19 -4.67
N ASN A 73 -19.01 9.26 -3.93
CA ASN A 73 -18.65 10.55 -4.51
C ASN A 73 -17.41 10.44 -5.40
N SER A 74 -16.36 9.77 -4.93
CA SER A 74 -15.12 9.64 -5.69
C SER A 74 -15.23 8.72 -6.91
N ALA A 75 -16.14 7.74 -6.89
CA ALA A 75 -16.44 6.93 -8.07
C ALA A 75 -17.23 7.71 -9.13
N ASN A 76 -18.06 8.66 -8.70
CA ASN A 76 -18.93 9.49 -9.53
C ASN A 76 -18.44 10.94 -9.66
N THR A 77 -17.12 11.15 -9.58
CA THR A 77 -16.52 12.48 -9.69
C THR A 77 -16.91 13.17 -11.01
N ALA A 78 -17.00 14.51 -10.94
CA ALA A 78 -17.31 15.36 -12.08
C ALA A 78 -16.09 15.60 -13.00
N LEU A 79 -14.92 15.04 -12.70
CA LEU A 79 -13.74 15.09 -13.56
C LEU A 79 -14.02 14.52 -14.98
N ALA A 80 -13.32 15.06 -15.97
CA ALA A 80 -13.52 14.74 -17.38
C ALA A 80 -12.63 13.56 -17.82
N ARG A 81 -13.22 12.57 -18.49
CA ARG A 81 -12.50 11.35 -18.94
C ARG A 81 -11.95 11.49 -20.36
N GLU A 82 -11.03 12.42 -20.56
CA GLU A 82 -10.52 12.77 -21.89
C GLU A 82 -9.05 12.40 -22.16
N LEU A 83 -8.34 11.81 -21.18
CA LEU A 83 -6.97 11.34 -21.41
C LEU A 83 -6.98 10.06 -22.26
N LYS A 84 -6.24 10.12 -23.37
CA LYS A 84 -6.04 9.01 -24.30
C LYS A 84 -4.85 8.17 -23.88
N ASN A 85 -4.77 6.96 -24.43
CA ASN A 85 -3.65 6.03 -24.21
C ASN A 85 -2.28 6.68 -24.42
N ARG A 86 -2.12 7.51 -25.45
CA ARG A 86 -0.86 8.20 -25.73
C ARG A 86 -0.47 9.22 -24.65
N HIS A 87 -1.45 9.91 -24.06
CA HIS A 87 -1.17 10.89 -22.99
C HIS A 87 -0.68 10.14 -21.76
N LEU A 88 -1.35 9.05 -21.39
CA LEU A 88 -0.97 8.27 -20.21
C LEU A 88 0.43 7.64 -20.33
N GLN A 89 0.79 7.16 -21.53
CA GLN A 89 2.14 6.64 -21.78
C GLN A 89 3.20 7.74 -21.67
N MET A 90 2.96 8.93 -22.24
CA MET A 90 3.92 10.02 -22.14
C MET A 90 4.05 10.56 -20.71
N ILE A 91 2.95 10.62 -19.95
CA ILE A 91 2.97 10.91 -18.51
C ILE A 91 3.85 9.89 -17.78
N ALA A 92 3.71 8.59 -18.08
CA ALA A 92 4.52 7.54 -17.47
C ALA A 92 6.02 7.63 -17.82
N PHE A 93 6.34 7.95 -19.08
CA PHE A 93 7.73 8.05 -19.55
C PHE A 93 8.45 9.31 -19.07
N GLY A 94 7.84 10.48 -19.27
CA GLY A 94 8.52 11.76 -19.12
C GLY A 94 7.90 12.70 -18.10
N GLY A 95 6.68 12.44 -17.61
CA GLY A 95 5.88 13.39 -16.82
C GLY A 95 6.52 13.88 -15.53
N SER A 96 7.52 13.17 -15.02
CA SER A 96 8.22 13.51 -13.79
C SER A 96 9.75 13.46 -13.92
N ILE A 97 10.26 13.58 -15.14
CA ILE A 97 11.66 13.93 -15.39
C ILE A 97 11.75 15.45 -15.29
N GLY A 98 12.60 15.98 -14.40
CA GLY A 98 12.70 17.42 -14.12
C GLY A 98 13.83 17.76 -13.16
N THR A 99 13.60 18.70 -12.24
CA THR A 99 14.60 19.22 -11.28
C THR A 99 15.38 18.11 -10.57
N GLY A 100 14.72 17.03 -10.15
CA GLY A 100 15.38 15.91 -9.46
C GLY A 100 16.53 15.30 -10.26
N LEU A 101 16.27 14.94 -11.53
CA LEU A 101 17.27 14.34 -12.41
C LEU A 101 18.25 15.38 -12.95
N PHE A 102 17.78 16.53 -13.44
CA PHE A 102 18.63 17.45 -14.19
C PHE A 102 19.39 18.46 -13.33
N VAL A 103 18.90 18.79 -12.14
CA VAL A 103 19.50 19.85 -11.29
C VAL A 103 20.01 19.25 -9.99
N ALA A 104 19.14 18.58 -9.24
CA ALA A 104 19.47 18.07 -7.90
C ALA A 104 20.51 16.93 -7.95
N SER A 105 20.60 16.18 -9.05
CA SER A 105 21.63 15.16 -9.25
C SER A 105 23.05 15.73 -9.19
N GLY A 106 23.27 17.01 -9.52
CA GLY A 106 24.58 17.65 -9.43
C GLY A 106 25.02 17.84 -7.99
N VAL A 107 24.12 18.34 -7.13
CA VAL A 107 24.35 18.46 -5.68
C VAL A 107 24.48 17.08 -5.04
N ALA A 108 23.71 16.09 -5.49
CA ALA A 108 23.82 14.71 -5.02
C ALA A 108 25.17 14.07 -5.38
N LEU A 109 25.63 14.25 -6.63
CA LEU A 109 26.96 13.83 -7.07
C LEU A 109 28.02 14.50 -6.21
N TYR A 110 27.93 15.82 -6.02
CA TYR A 110 28.86 16.55 -5.16
C TYR A 110 28.86 16.01 -3.73
N ARG A 111 27.72 15.72 -3.11
CA ARG A 111 27.66 15.30 -1.70
C ARG A 111 28.09 13.86 -1.47
N GLY A 112 27.73 12.93 -2.35
CA GLY A 112 27.92 11.49 -2.14
C GLY A 112 29.00 10.84 -2.99
N GLY A 113 29.40 11.46 -4.10
CA GLY A 113 30.24 10.82 -5.11
C GLY A 113 29.46 9.87 -6.03
N PRO A 114 30.09 9.41 -7.13
CA PRO A 114 29.39 8.73 -8.22
C PRO A 114 28.84 7.35 -7.83
N VAL A 115 29.50 6.60 -6.95
CA VAL A 115 28.98 5.27 -6.52
C VAL A 115 27.76 5.44 -5.63
N SER A 116 27.81 6.34 -4.64
CA SER A 116 26.64 6.61 -3.79
C SER A 116 25.46 7.10 -4.60
N LEU A 117 25.70 7.94 -5.62
CA LEU A 117 24.69 8.39 -6.55
C LEU A 117 24.05 7.22 -7.31
N LEU A 118 24.85 6.38 -7.95
CA LEU A 118 24.33 5.24 -8.69
C LEU A 118 23.55 4.27 -7.79
N LEU A 119 24.11 3.88 -6.64
CA LEU A 119 23.48 2.94 -5.71
C LEU A 119 22.15 3.48 -5.17
N ALA A 120 22.09 4.77 -4.80
CA ALA A 120 20.87 5.37 -4.31
C ALA A 120 19.76 5.38 -5.37
N PHE A 121 20.09 5.69 -6.63
CA PHE A 121 19.11 5.65 -7.73
C PHE A 121 18.67 4.22 -8.07
N ILE A 122 19.54 3.22 -7.97
CA ILE A 122 19.16 1.81 -8.13
C ILE A 122 18.20 1.36 -7.03
N ILE A 123 18.53 1.65 -5.77
CA ILE A 123 17.73 1.28 -4.60
C ILE A 123 16.36 1.95 -4.70
N MET A 124 16.32 3.28 -4.84
CA MET A 124 15.06 4.03 -4.94
C MET A 124 14.27 3.66 -6.21
N GLY A 125 14.94 3.34 -7.32
CA GLY A 125 14.30 2.87 -8.54
C GLY A 125 13.62 1.51 -8.35
N ALA A 126 14.28 0.55 -7.73
CA ALA A 126 13.69 -0.76 -7.43
C ALA A 126 12.45 -0.61 -6.51
N MET A 127 12.57 0.23 -5.50
CA MET A 127 11.50 0.61 -4.59
C MET A 127 10.29 1.22 -5.33
N GLN A 128 10.55 2.15 -6.26
CA GLN A 128 9.52 2.77 -7.09
C GLN A 128 8.85 1.76 -8.03
N PHE A 129 9.61 0.82 -8.60
CA PHE A 129 9.06 -0.19 -9.49
C PHE A 129 7.97 -1.02 -8.80
N PHE A 130 8.25 -1.55 -7.60
CA PHE A 130 7.24 -2.32 -6.85
C PHE A 130 6.02 -1.48 -6.47
N THR A 131 6.24 -0.20 -6.10
CA THR A 131 5.15 0.74 -5.80
C THR A 131 4.22 0.88 -7.00
N MET A 132 4.78 1.04 -8.20
CA MET A 132 4.00 1.22 -9.42
C MET A 132 3.26 -0.04 -9.86
N GLN A 133 3.81 -1.24 -9.62
CA GLN A 133 3.07 -2.48 -9.88
C GLN A 133 1.81 -2.56 -9.00
N ALA A 134 1.96 -2.33 -7.69
CA ALA A 134 0.83 -2.36 -6.76
C ALA A 134 -0.21 -1.26 -7.06
N LEU A 135 0.26 -0.03 -7.34
CA LEU A 135 -0.61 1.08 -7.72
C LEU A 135 -1.35 0.78 -9.03
N GLY A 136 -0.68 0.13 -9.99
CA GLY A 136 -1.26 -0.26 -11.27
C GLY A 136 -2.42 -1.22 -11.12
N GLU A 137 -2.26 -2.29 -10.33
CA GLU A 137 -3.33 -3.25 -10.04
C GLU A 137 -4.54 -2.57 -9.39
N LEU A 138 -4.29 -1.75 -8.35
CA LEU A 138 -5.34 -1.01 -7.66
C LEU A 138 -6.05 -0.01 -8.58
N SER A 139 -5.31 0.70 -9.43
CA SER A 139 -5.87 1.72 -10.32
C SER A 139 -6.67 1.13 -11.49
N VAL A 140 -6.35 -0.09 -11.91
CA VAL A 140 -7.16 -0.84 -12.89
C VAL A 140 -8.42 -1.41 -12.25
N ALA A 141 -8.32 -1.92 -11.02
CA ALA A 141 -9.47 -2.45 -10.27
C ALA A 141 -10.44 -1.33 -9.82
N PHE A 142 -9.90 -0.20 -9.39
CA PHE A 142 -10.64 0.93 -8.81
C PHE A 142 -10.22 2.27 -9.45
N PRO A 143 -10.64 2.58 -10.68
CA PRO A 143 -10.31 3.84 -11.36
C PRO A 143 -11.16 5.01 -10.81
N VAL A 144 -10.88 5.43 -9.58
CA VAL A 144 -11.61 6.48 -8.85
C VAL A 144 -10.79 7.76 -8.70
N GLY A 145 -11.46 8.90 -8.54
CA GLY A 145 -10.81 10.18 -8.27
C GLY A 145 -9.94 10.15 -7.02
N GLY A 146 -8.77 10.81 -7.06
CA GLY A 146 -7.80 10.86 -5.96
C GLY A 146 -6.87 9.65 -5.84
N SER A 147 -7.08 8.57 -6.60
CA SER A 147 -6.21 7.38 -6.65
C SER A 147 -5.76 6.89 -5.27
N PHE A 148 -4.45 6.82 -4.99
CA PHE A 148 -3.88 6.29 -3.75
C PHE A 148 -4.29 7.03 -2.47
N ALA A 149 -4.64 8.33 -2.55
CA ALA A 149 -5.22 9.04 -1.40
C ALA A 149 -6.59 8.45 -1.03
N ASN A 150 -7.37 8.04 -2.04
CA ASN A 150 -8.65 7.37 -1.84
C ASN A 150 -8.48 5.89 -1.45
N TYR A 151 -7.54 5.17 -2.08
CA TYR A 151 -7.23 3.79 -1.69
C TYR A 151 -6.84 3.70 -0.22
N SER A 152 -6.12 4.70 0.28
CA SER A 152 -5.78 4.86 1.69
C SER A 152 -7.03 4.99 2.58
N THR A 153 -7.95 5.92 2.26
CA THR A 153 -9.23 6.05 2.97
C THR A 153 -10.04 4.75 2.94
N ARG A 154 -10.05 4.07 1.79
CA ARG A 154 -10.91 2.91 1.52
C ARG A 154 -10.40 1.62 2.16
N PHE A 155 -9.10 1.35 2.07
CA PHE A 155 -8.50 0.07 2.44
C PHE A 155 -7.72 0.11 3.76
N LEU A 156 -7.35 1.30 4.26
CA LEU A 156 -6.62 1.44 5.51
C LEU A 156 -7.51 2.11 6.58
N ASP A 157 -7.59 3.44 6.54
CA ASP A 157 -8.34 4.25 7.51
C ASP A 157 -8.57 5.67 6.98
N PRO A 158 -9.66 6.37 7.36
CA PRO A 158 -9.91 7.74 6.92
C PRO A 158 -8.88 8.75 7.42
N SER A 159 -8.34 8.54 8.63
CA SER A 159 -7.28 9.36 9.19
C SER A 159 -5.98 9.20 8.39
N TRP A 160 -5.73 7.97 7.91
CA TRP A 160 -4.62 7.68 7.00
C TRP A 160 -4.81 8.32 5.64
N GLY A 161 -6.01 8.19 5.06
CA GLY A 161 -6.38 8.85 3.80
C GLY A 161 -6.27 10.37 3.87
N PHE A 162 -6.67 10.97 5.00
CA PHE A 162 -6.47 12.39 5.29
C PHE A 162 -4.98 12.76 5.29
N ALA A 163 -4.17 12.06 6.09
CA ALA A 163 -2.74 12.35 6.22
C ALA A 163 -2.01 12.20 4.88
N MET A 164 -2.25 11.08 4.17
CA MET A 164 -1.68 10.79 2.86
C MET A 164 -2.09 11.80 1.80
N GLY A 165 -3.38 12.10 1.70
CA GLY A 165 -3.84 13.05 0.68
C GLY A 165 -3.33 14.46 0.93
N TRP A 166 -3.26 14.92 2.19
CA TRP A 166 -2.69 16.24 2.50
C TRP A 166 -1.18 16.27 2.30
N ASN A 167 -0.47 15.21 2.65
CA ASN A 167 0.97 15.09 2.41
C ASN A 167 1.29 15.20 0.90
N TYR A 168 0.58 14.42 0.07
CA TYR A 168 0.71 14.50 -1.39
C TYR A 168 0.29 15.85 -1.96
N THR A 169 -0.79 16.44 -1.43
CA THR A 169 -1.22 17.78 -1.87
C THR A 169 -0.16 18.82 -1.56
N LEU A 170 0.39 18.82 -0.34
CA LEU A 170 1.46 19.74 0.08
C LEU A 170 2.72 19.54 -0.76
N GLN A 171 3.09 18.30 -1.07
CA GLN A 171 4.21 17.99 -1.95
C GLN A 171 4.10 18.78 -3.25
N TYR A 172 2.99 18.64 -3.98
CA TYR A 172 2.83 19.28 -5.29
C TYR A 172 2.53 20.77 -5.23
N LEU A 173 1.92 21.26 -4.16
CA LEU A 173 1.82 22.70 -3.91
C LEU A 173 3.21 23.35 -3.76
N ILE A 174 4.20 22.62 -3.22
CA ILE A 174 5.59 23.08 -3.07
C ILE A 174 6.43 22.82 -4.33
N VAL A 175 6.16 21.75 -5.08
CA VAL A 175 6.80 21.50 -6.38
C VAL A 175 6.62 22.69 -7.32
N LEU A 176 5.41 23.26 -7.41
CA LEU A 176 5.14 24.35 -8.36
C LEU A 176 6.10 25.55 -8.22
N PRO A 177 6.22 26.22 -7.06
CA PRO A 177 7.17 27.32 -6.92
C PRO A 177 8.62 26.85 -7.06
N LEU A 178 8.96 25.63 -6.61
CA LEU A 178 10.30 25.06 -6.77
C LEU A 178 10.72 24.98 -8.26
N GLU A 179 9.85 24.46 -9.13
CA GLU A 179 10.14 24.32 -10.56
C GLU A 179 10.21 25.67 -11.28
N ILE A 180 9.38 26.65 -10.90
CA ILE A 180 9.45 28.00 -11.47
C ILE A 180 10.75 28.70 -11.07
N ILE A 181 11.19 28.55 -9.81
CA ILE A 181 12.48 29.07 -9.33
C ILE A 181 13.63 28.41 -10.09
N ALA A 182 13.63 27.08 -10.19
CA ALA A 182 14.63 26.33 -10.94
C ALA A 182 14.70 26.81 -12.39
N GLY A 183 13.54 26.98 -13.05
CA GLY A 183 13.46 27.46 -14.43
C GLY A 183 14.03 28.86 -14.59
N ALA A 184 13.70 29.78 -13.68
CA ALA A 184 14.24 31.12 -13.70
C ALA A 184 15.77 31.12 -13.52
N PHE A 185 16.30 30.25 -12.65
CA PHE A 185 17.74 30.08 -12.49
C PHE A 185 18.41 29.49 -13.73
N THR A 186 17.78 28.55 -14.44
CA THR A 186 18.30 28.02 -15.70
C THR A 186 18.44 29.11 -16.76
N THR A 187 17.56 30.12 -16.80
CA THR A 187 17.66 31.21 -17.79
C THR A 187 18.90 32.10 -17.62
N ASN A 188 19.50 32.13 -16.44
CA ASN A 188 20.74 32.87 -16.19
C ASN A 188 21.91 32.33 -17.02
N TYR A 189 21.82 31.09 -17.53
CA TYR A 189 22.82 30.52 -18.43
C TYR A 189 23.04 31.40 -19.67
N TRP A 190 21.97 31.91 -20.28
CA TRP A 190 22.05 32.76 -21.48
C TRP A 190 22.27 34.23 -21.16
N ASN A 191 21.64 34.72 -20.09
CA ASN A 191 21.77 36.13 -19.70
C ASN A 191 21.68 36.28 -18.17
N PRO A 192 22.83 36.33 -17.47
CA PRO A 192 22.88 36.50 -16.02
C PRO A 192 22.28 37.81 -15.50
N ASN A 193 22.18 38.84 -16.35
CA ASN A 193 21.67 40.17 -15.99
C ASN A 193 20.16 40.29 -16.21
N ALA A 194 19.50 39.29 -16.80
CA ALA A 194 18.07 39.31 -17.02
C ALA A 194 17.30 39.22 -15.70
N SER A 195 16.20 39.96 -15.60
CA SER A 195 15.36 39.93 -14.40
C SER A 195 14.64 38.58 -14.27
N LYS A 196 14.98 37.82 -13.23
CA LYS A 196 14.34 36.54 -12.88
C LYS A 196 12.81 36.65 -12.85
N SER A 197 12.28 37.79 -12.39
CA SER A 197 10.84 38.07 -12.33
C SER A 197 10.12 37.94 -13.67
N ILE A 198 10.77 38.29 -14.79
CA ILE A 198 10.16 38.19 -16.13
C ILE A 198 9.85 36.73 -16.45
N PHE A 199 10.84 35.85 -16.21
CA PHE A 199 10.71 34.42 -16.47
C PHE A 199 9.76 33.74 -15.48
N ILE A 200 9.77 34.16 -14.21
CA ILE A 200 8.80 33.69 -13.20
C ILE A 200 7.37 33.96 -13.66
N VAL A 201 7.07 35.20 -14.09
CA VAL A 201 5.74 35.56 -14.60
C VAL A 201 5.38 34.74 -15.85
N LEU A 202 6.33 34.59 -16.78
CA LEU A 202 6.11 33.84 -18.01
C LEU A 202 5.79 32.36 -17.75
N PHE A 203 6.58 31.68 -16.92
CA PHE A 203 6.35 30.27 -16.58
C PHE A 203 5.06 30.10 -15.78
N PHE A 204 4.79 31.00 -14.84
CA PHE A 204 3.57 30.98 -14.03
C PHE A 204 2.30 31.10 -14.88
N ILE A 205 2.25 32.08 -15.79
CA ILE A 205 1.11 32.27 -16.71
C ILE A 205 0.96 31.07 -17.63
N LEU A 206 2.06 30.54 -18.18
CA LEU A 206 2.04 29.38 -19.06
C LEU A 206 1.48 28.14 -18.35
N ILE A 207 1.99 27.82 -17.17
CA ILE A 207 1.59 26.63 -16.39
C ILE A 207 0.11 26.70 -15.98
N LEU A 208 -0.32 27.84 -15.41
CA LEU A 208 -1.72 28.01 -15.04
C LEU A 208 -2.63 28.04 -16.27
N GLY A 209 -2.19 28.71 -17.35
CA GLY A 209 -2.91 28.76 -18.61
C GLY A 209 -3.19 27.37 -19.17
N ILE A 210 -2.19 26.48 -19.22
CA ILE A 210 -2.37 25.09 -19.66
C ILE A 210 -3.40 24.35 -18.81
N ASN A 211 -3.33 24.49 -17.48
CA ASN A 211 -4.26 23.82 -16.57
C ASN A 211 -5.70 24.36 -16.67
N LEU A 212 -5.85 25.65 -16.98
CA LEU A 212 -7.15 26.27 -17.25
C LEU A 212 -7.76 25.84 -18.59
N LEU A 213 -7.01 25.20 -19.49
CA LEU A 213 -7.58 24.54 -20.69
C LEU A 213 -8.25 23.21 -20.34
N GLY A 214 -8.07 22.69 -19.13
CA GLY A 214 -8.60 21.42 -18.65
C GLY A 214 -7.69 20.23 -18.98
N VAL A 215 -8.15 19.03 -18.63
CA VAL A 215 -7.32 17.81 -18.68
C VAL A 215 -6.82 17.47 -20.09
N LYS A 216 -7.58 17.82 -21.13
CA LYS A 216 -7.14 17.67 -22.51
C LYS A 216 -5.95 18.57 -22.83
N GLY A 217 -6.01 19.85 -22.45
CA GLY A 217 -4.90 20.79 -22.63
C GLY A 217 -3.65 20.34 -21.89
N TYR A 218 -3.81 19.92 -20.63
CA TYR A 218 -2.76 19.29 -19.84
C TYR A 218 -2.14 18.08 -20.57
N GLY A 219 -2.96 17.14 -21.04
CA GLY A 219 -2.49 15.91 -21.68
C GLY A 219 -1.76 16.15 -23.00
N GLU A 220 -2.18 17.14 -23.80
CA GLU A 220 -1.48 17.51 -25.04
C GLU A 220 -0.15 18.21 -24.76
N ALA A 221 -0.13 19.16 -23.81
CA ALA A 221 1.10 19.84 -23.41
C ALA A 221 2.12 18.82 -22.89
N GLU A 222 1.69 17.91 -22.01
CA GLU A 222 2.57 16.91 -21.42
C GLU A 222 3.06 15.88 -22.43
N PHE A 223 2.23 15.53 -23.43
CA PHE A 223 2.66 14.70 -24.55
C PHE A 223 3.84 15.34 -25.31
N ILE A 224 3.75 16.65 -25.61
CA ILE A 224 4.80 17.38 -26.33
C ILE A 224 6.05 17.52 -25.46
N PHE A 225 5.90 17.99 -24.22
CA PHE A 225 7.03 18.18 -23.30
C PHE A 225 7.78 16.88 -23.04
N SER A 226 7.05 15.78 -22.78
CA SER A 226 7.66 14.47 -22.56
C SER A 226 8.32 13.91 -23.81
N ALA A 227 7.82 14.19 -25.02
CA ALA A 227 8.49 13.78 -26.25
C ALA A 227 9.87 14.44 -26.38
N VAL A 228 9.94 15.76 -26.16
CA VAL A 228 11.21 16.52 -26.18
C VAL A 228 12.18 15.99 -25.12
N LYS A 229 11.71 15.79 -23.89
CA LYS A 229 12.52 15.25 -22.78
C LYS A 229 13.11 13.88 -23.10
N VAL A 230 12.28 12.95 -23.56
CA VAL A 230 12.71 11.58 -23.88
C VAL A 230 13.74 11.58 -25.00
N THR A 231 13.50 12.32 -26.09
CA THR A 231 14.44 12.45 -27.19
C THR A 231 15.78 13.02 -26.71
N ALA A 232 15.76 14.06 -25.88
CA ALA A 232 16.97 14.68 -25.37
C ALA A 232 17.77 13.76 -24.44
N ILE A 233 17.12 12.98 -23.56
CA ILE A 233 17.82 12.02 -22.70
C ILE A 233 18.45 10.90 -23.51
N VAL A 234 17.72 10.36 -24.50
CA VAL A 234 18.30 9.35 -25.40
C VAL A 234 19.50 9.93 -26.15
N GLY A 235 19.39 11.16 -26.65
CA GLY A 235 20.50 11.88 -27.28
C GLY A 235 21.68 12.07 -26.33
N PHE A 236 21.44 12.48 -25.09
CA PHE A 236 22.46 12.63 -24.05
C PHE A 236 23.13 11.30 -23.71
N ILE A 237 22.38 10.19 -23.63
CA ILE A 237 22.95 8.87 -23.36
C ILE A 237 23.92 8.46 -24.47
N LEU A 238 23.51 8.61 -25.72
CA LEU A 238 24.36 8.29 -26.87
C LEU A 238 25.60 9.18 -26.90
N LEU A 239 25.42 10.49 -26.71
CA LEU A 239 26.50 11.46 -26.65
C LEU A 239 27.45 11.17 -25.47
N GLY A 240 26.93 10.87 -24.30
CA GLY A 240 27.72 10.58 -23.11
C GLY A 240 28.54 9.31 -23.24
N ILE A 241 28.01 8.28 -23.92
CA ILE A 241 28.79 7.08 -24.29
C ILE A 241 29.93 7.48 -25.23
N ILE A 242 29.66 8.32 -26.24
CA ILE A 242 30.67 8.80 -27.18
C ILE A 242 31.75 9.60 -26.45
N ILE A 243 31.39 10.57 -25.60
CA ILE A 243 32.35 11.38 -24.82
C ILE A 243 33.18 10.47 -23.90
N ASN A 244 32.56 9.48 -23.27
CA ASN A 244 33.27 8.57 -22.37
C ASN A 244 34.30 7.69 -23.09
N ILE A 245 34.02 7.31 -24.35
CA ILE A 245 34.91 6.49 -25.18
C ILE A 245 35.97 7.34 -25.89
N ALA A 246 35.55 8.42 -26.54
CA ALA A 246 36.38 9.25 -27.42
C ALA A 246 37.20 10.31 -26.66
N GLY A 247 36.82 10.66 -25.43
CA GLY A 247 37.52 11.64 -24.62
C GLY A 247 37.12 13.10 -24.84
N SER A 248 37.85 14.00 -24.18
CA SER A 248 37.82 15.44 -24.47
C SER A 248 38.46 15.72 -25.84
N PRO A 249 38.46 16.96 -26.35
CA PRO A 249 39.15 17.33 -27.60
C PRO A 249 40.66 16.96 -27.64
N GLU A 250 41.24 16.60 -26.50
CA GLU A 250 42.62 16.14 -26.33
C GLU A 250 42.79 14.61 -26.55
N GLY A 251 41.68 13.84 -26.62
CA GLY A 251 41.65 12.50 -27.22
C GLY A 251 41.75 11.29 -26.29
N ASP A 252 41.59 11.43 -24.97
CA ASP A 252 41.81 10.33 -24.02
C ASP A 252 40.51 9.65 -23.53
N TYR A 253 40.51 8.30 -23.51
CA TYR A 253 39.44 7.50 -22.91
C TYR A 253 39.20 7.85 -21.43
N ILE A 254 37.98 8.32 -21.09
CA ILE A 254 37.65 8.72 -19.72
C ILE A 254 37.43 7.49 -18.83
N GLY A 255 36.59 6.56 -19.27
CA GLY A 255 36.23 5.36 -18.51
C GLY A 255 35.83 5.68 -17.07
N PHE A 256 36.43 4.97 -16.11
CA PHE A 256 36.19 5.18 -14.67
C PHE A 256 37.21 6.14 -14.03
N THR A 257 37.95 6.93 -14.80
CA THR A 257 39.02 7.79 -14.26
C THR A 257 38.49 8.74 -13.20
N ARG A 258 37.29 9.32 -13.40
CA ARG A 258 36.65 10.22 -12.42
C ARG A 258 36.23 9.53 -11.12
N TRP A 259 36.02 8.20 -11.15
CA TRP A 259 35.73 7.38 -9.98
C TRP A 259 37.00 7.01 -9.19
N HIS A 260 38.18 7.13 -9.80
CA HIS A 260 39.46 6.95 -9.12
C HIS A 260 40.01 8.28 -8.60
N ASN A 261 39.89 9.34 -9.39
CA ASN A 261 40.32 10.69 -9.04
C ASN A 261 39.24 11.71 -9.45
N PRO A 262 38.55 12.39 -8.51
CA PRO A 262 38.83 12.51 -7.06
C PRO A 262 38.37 11.34 -6.17
N GLY A 263 37.75 10.30 -6.74
CA GLY A 263 37.36 9.09 -6.01
C GLY A 263 35.89 8.69 -6.21
N ALA A 264 35.55 7.51 -5.70
CA ALA A 264 34.25 6.87 -5.97
C ALA A 264 33.14 7.31 -5.00
N PHE A 265 33.53 7.75 -3.80
CA PHE A 265 32.65 8.16 -2.71
C PHE A 265 33.09 9.50 -2.15
N HIS A 266 32.13 10.28 -1.69
CA HIS A 266 32.35 11.53 -0.96
C HIS A 266 31.46 11.54 0.29
N ASN A 267 31.99 12.02 1.42
CA ASN A 267 31.30 12.07 2.72
C ASN A 267 30.78 10.72 3.28
N GLY A 268 31.26 9.58 2.75
CA GLY A 268 30.93 8.23 3.24
C GLY A 268 29.42 7.95 3.33
N PHE A 269 28.98 7.29 4.41
CA PHE A 269 27.57 6.96 4.61
C PHE A 269 26.66 8.20 4.71
N LYS A 270 27.15 9.33 5.24
CA LYS A 270 26.37 10.58 5.30
C LYS A 270 26.11 11.12 3.89
N GLY A 271 27.11 11.05 3.01
CA GLY A 271 26.97 11.35 1.60
C GLY A 271 25.89 10.46 0.95
N PHE A 272 26.02 9.14 1.11
CA PHE A 272 25.05 8.17 0.61
C PHE A 272 23.61 8.45 1.10
N ALA A 273 23.42 8.67 2.41
CA ALA A 273 22.12 8.98 2.99
C ALA A 273 21.52 10.29 2.43
N SER A 274 22.33 11.33 2.23
CA SER A 274 21.87 12.57 1.58
C SER A 274 21.45 12.34 0.12
N VAL A 275 22.09 11.41 -0.58
CA VAL A 275 21.76 11.14 -1.98
C VAL A 275 20.46 10.33 -2.11
N LEU A 276 20.15 9.44 -1.16
CA LEU A 276 18.84 8.74 -1.12
C LEU A 276 17.65 9.72 -1.10
N VAL A 277 17.77 10.83 -0.37
CA VAL A 277 16.74 11.89 -0.32
C VAL A 277 16.54 12.51 -1.71
N THR A 278 17.63 12.80 -2.42
CA THR A 278 17.58 13.37 -3.78
C THR A 278 17.04 12.37 -4.80
N ALA A 279 17.47 11.11 -4.70
CA ALA A 279 16.97 10.03 -5.55
C ALA A 279 15.46 9.82 -5.35
N THR A 280 14.97 9.88 -4.10
CA THR A 280 13.53 9.81 -3.80
C THR A 280 12.75 10.92 -4.50
N PHE A 281 13.18 12.17 -4.33
CA PHE A 281 12.57 13.31 -5.03
C PHE A 281 12.59 13.13 -6.55
N SER A 282 13.67 12.57 -7.10
CA SER A 282 13.81 12.34 -8.54
C SER A 282 12.83 11.29 -9.08
N PHE A 283 12.39 10.32 -8.27
CA PHE A 283 11.41 9.31 -8.67
C PHE A 283 9.96 9.70 -8.40
N ALA A 284 9.72 10.76 -7.61
CA ALA A 284 8.36 11.29 -7.40
C ALA A 284 7.68 11.65 -8.73
N GLY A 285 6.36 11.57 -8.79
CA GLY A 285 5.55 11.80 -9.98
C GLY A 285 5.42 10.62 -10.93
N THR A 286 6.03 9.47 -10.64
CA THR A 286 5.73 8.23 -11.38
C THR A 286 4.30 7.75 -11.11
N GLU A 287 3.85 7.93 -9.88
CA GLU A 287 2.51 7.62 -9.38
C GLU A 287 1.40 8.48 -10.01
N MET A 288 1.76 9.53 -10.73
CA MET A 288 0.82 10.37 -11.50
C MET A 288 -0.04 9.55 -12.48
N VAL A 289 0.49 8.43 -12.98
CA VAL A 289 -0.26 7.48 -13.82
C VAL A 289 -1.50 6.95 -13.09
N GLY A 290 -1.41 6.73 -11.77
CA GLY A 290 -2.53 6.31 -10.93
C GLY A 290 -3.57 7.43 -10.77
N LEU A 291 -3.13 8.67 -10.54
CA LEU A 291 -4.04 9.82 -10.41
C LEU A 291 -4.77 10.12 -11.73
N ALA A 292 -4.07 9.98 -12.87
CA ALA A 292 -4.64 10.13 -14.21
C ALA A 292 -5.63 9.02 -14.60
N ALA A 293 -5.71 7.92 -13.84
CA ALA A 293 -6.62 6.82 -14.11
C ALA A 293 -8.09 7.26 -14.14
N ALA A 294 -8.47 8.18 -13.23
CA ALA A 294 -9.83 8.68 -13.10
C ALA A 294 -10.31 9.50 -14.32
N GLU A 295 -9.37 10.10 -15.04
CA GLU A 295 -9.60 10.94 -16.22
C GLU A 295 -9.20 10.24 -17.53
N THR A 296 -8.82 8.97 -17.47
CA THR A 296 -8.47 8.15 -18.63
C THR A 296 -9.72 7.54 -19.27
N SER A 297 -9.81 7.59 -20.61
CA SER A 297 -10.98 7.09 -21.33
C SER A 297 -11.17 5.57 -21.23
N ASN A 298 -10.08 4.80 -21.17
CA ASN A 298 -10.10 3.34 -20.97
C ASN A 298 -8.95 2.91 -20.03
N PRO A 299 -9.13 3.06 -18.71
CA PRO A 299 -8.07 2.78 -17.75
C PRO A 299 -7.64 1.31 -17.76
N LYS A 300 -8.58 0.37 -17.94
CA LYS A 300 -8.29 -1.08 -17.97
C LYS A 300 -7.31 -1.49 -19.05
N LYS A 301 -7.30 -0.79 -20.19
CA LYS A 301 -6.36 -1.05 -21.30
C LYS A 301 -5.08 -0.20 -21.18
N SER A 302 -5.22 1.08 -20.84
CA SER A 302 -4.11 2.04 -20.90
C SER A 302 -3.17 1.97 -19.71
N LEU A 303 -3.68 1.74 -18.49
CA LEU A 303 -2.85 1.72 -17.29
C LEU A 303 -1.83 0.59 -17.26
N PRO A 304 -2.18 -0.68 -17.56
CA PRO A 304 -1.20 -1.77 -17.50
C PRO A 304 0.01 -1.55 -18.39
N VAL A 305 -0.20 -0.93 -19.57
CA VAL A 305 0.88 -0.60 -20.51
C VAL A 305 1.76 0.51 -19.92
N ALA A 306 1.14 1.59 -19.43
CA ALA A 306 1.85 2.72 -18.83
C ALA A 306 2.68 2.30 -17.59
N VAL A 307 2.12 1.44 -16.72
CA VAL A 307 2.80 0.91 -15.53
C VAL A 307 4.00 0.04 -15.91
N LYS A 308 3.88 -0.82 -16.92
CA LYS A 308 5.01 -1.63 -17.41
C LYS A 308 6.14 -0.78 -18.01
N GLN A 309 5.81 0.37 -18.61
CA GLN A 309 6.80 1.28 -19.19
C GLN A 309 7.65 2.00 -18.14
N VAL A 310 7.20 2.10 -16.88
CA VAL A 310 7.99 2.67 -15.78
C VAL A 310 9.35 1.98 -15.62
N PHE A 311 9.43 0.67 -15.91
CA PHE A 311 10.71 -0.06 -15.89
C PHE A 311 11.76 0.58 -16.82
N TRP A 312 11.36 0.92 -18.04
CA TRP A 312 12.25 1.53 -19.03
C TRP A 312 12.70 2.92 -18.60
N ARG A 313 11.79 3.70 -18.00
CA ARG A 313 12.13 4.98 -17.40
C ARG A 313 13.20 4.83 -16.30
N ILE A 314 13.00 3.93 -15.33
CA ILE A 314 13.95 3.71 -14.23
C ILE A 314 15.32 3.27 -14.76
N SER A 315 15.34 2.26 -15.63
CA SER A 315 16.57 1.65 -16.12
C SER A 315 17.33 2.56 -17.09
N LEU A 316 16.67 3.07 -18.12
CA LEU A 316 17.34 3.83 -19.19
C LEU A 316 17.47 5.31 -18.84
N PHE A 317 16.41 5.98 -18.37
CA PHE A 317 16.46 7.43 -18.23
C PHE A 317 17.10 7.89 -16.92
N TYR A 318 17.00 7.08 -15.87
CA TYR A 318 17.58 7.41 -14.56
C TYR A 318 18.92 6.71 -14.36
N ILE A 319 18.96 5.38 -14.28
CA ILE A 319 20.18 4.65 -13.90
C ILE A 319 21.30 4.88 -14.92
N LEU A 320 21.02 4.72 -16.23
CA LEU A 320 22.04 4.89 -17.26
C LEU A 320 22.52 6.35 -17.40
N SER A 321 21.61 7.33 -17.36
CA SER A 321 22.00 8.75 -17.38
C SER A 321 22.86 9.12 -16.18
N ILE A 322 22.49 8.67 -14.97
CA ILE A 322 23.25 8.92 -13.73
C ILE A 322 24.61 8.23 -13.76
N LEU A 323 24.69 7.01 -14.30
CA LEU A 323 25.96 6.32 -14.52
C LEU A 323 26.88 7.18 -15.40
N LEU A 324 26.38 7.64 -16.56
CA LEU A 324 27.17 8.48 -17.48
C LEU A 324 27.59 9.79 -16.81
N ILE A 325 26.70 10.46 -16.09
CA ILE A 325 27.04 11.65 -15.32
C ILE A 325 28.17 11.38 -14.33
N GLY A 326 28.10 10.26 -13.59
CA GLY A 326 29.15 9.86 -12.66
C GLY A 326 30.49 9.56 -13.35
N LEU A 327 30.48 9.07 -14.59
CA LEU A 327 31.70 8.81 -15.38
C LEU A 327 32.29 10.11 -15.94
N LEU A 328 31.45 11.01 -16.44
CA LEU A 328 31.86 12.20 -17.19
C LEU A 328 32.24 13.37 -16.28
N VAL A 329 31.52 13.57 -15.18
CA VAL A 329 31.67 14.74 -14.31
C VAL A 329 32.32 14.32 -12.98
N PRO A 330 33.49 14.88 -12.61
CA PRO A 330 34.08 14.62 -11.30
C PRO A 330 33.24 15.23 -10.18
N TYR A 331 33.07 14.53 -9.06
CA TYR A 331 32.21 15.00 -7.97
C TYR A 331 32.69 16.32 -7.33
N ASN A 332 33.96 16.69 -7.49
CA ASN A 332 34.53 17.93 -6.98
C ASN A 332 34.48 19.09 -7.98
N GLU A 333 33.76 18.95 -9.11
CA GLU A 333 33.55 20.03 -10.09
C GLU A 333 32.87 21.25 -9.40
N PRO A 334 33.53 22.42 -9.36
CA PRO A 334 33.02 23.59 -8.64
C PRO A 334 31.64 24.07 -9.11
N ARG A 335 31.29 23.87 -10.38
CA ARG A 335 30.00 24.28 -10.94
C ARG A 335 28.80 23.49 -10.39
N LEU A 336 29.02 22.30 -9.81
CA LEU A 336 27.96 21.47 -9.22
C LEU A 336 27.25 22.10 -8.02
N LEU A 337 27.91 23.04 -7.32
CA LEU A 337 27.37 23.73 -6.15
C LEU A 337 26.81 25.13 -6.43
N GLY A 338 27.00 25.67 -7.63
CA GLY A 338 26.50 27.00 -8.01
C GLY A 338 27.07 28.20 -7.23
N ALA A 339 28.08 28.04 -6.37
CA ALA A 339 28.38 29.05 -5.34
C ALA A 339 29.76 29.73 -5.42
N LYS A 340 30.67 29.37 -6.34
CA LYS A 340 32.03 29.94 -6.35
C LYS A 340 32.37 30.93 -7.48
N TYR A 341 31.47 31.15 -8.45
CA TYR A 341 31.77 31.97 -9.63
C TYR A 341 30.68 33.00 -10.03
N GLY A 342 29.81 33.42 -9.10
CA GLY A 342 28.90 34.55 -9.35
C GLY A 342 27.69 34.24 -10.25
N SER A 343 27.39 32.98 -10.52
CA SER A 343 26.12 32.55 -11.12
C SER A 343 25.18 32.03 -10.03
N ASP A 344 24.02 32.66 -9.84
CA ASP A 344 22.97 32.27 -8.85
C ASP A 344 22.31 30.89 -9.13
N ALA A 345 22.93 30.02 -9.95
CA ALA A 345 22.41 28.73 -10.34
C ALA A 345 23.51 27.66 -10.26
N ALA A 346 23.23 26.52 -9.62
CA ALA A 346 24.01 25.30 -9.83
C ALA A 346 23.82 24.83 -11.27
N ALA A 347 24.91 24.67 -12.02
CA ALA A 347 24.82 24.20 -13.40
C ALA A 347 24.44 22.72 -13.41
N SER A 348 23.53 22.37 -14.33
CA SER A 348 23.10 20.98 -14.51
C SER A 348 24.32 20.10 -14.83
N PRO A 349 24.52 18.96 -14.16
CA PRO A 349 25.63 18.06 -14.50
C PRO A 349 25.55 17.54 -15.94
N PHE A 350 24.35 17.54 -16.56
CA PHE A 350 24.18 17.19 -17.97
C PHE A 350 24.80 18.24 -18.89
N VAL A 351 24.60 19.51 -18.56
CA VAL A 351 25.20 20.63 -19.31
C VAL A 351 26.70 20.67 -19.09
N ILE A 352 27.15 20.55 -17.84
CA ILE A 352 28.56 20.48 -17.47
C ILE A 352 29.28 19.37 -18.26
N ALA A 353 28.69 18.17 -18.34
CA ALA A 353 29.29 17.05 -19.08
C ALA A 353 29.51 17.37 -20.56
N ILE A 354 28.58 18.08 -21.19
CA ILE A 354 28.67 18.49 -22.61
C ILE A 354 29.66 19.65 -22.79
N GLU A 355 29.66 20.63 -21.89
CA GLU A 355 30.63 21.73 -21.93
C GLU A 355 32.07 21.21 -21.77
N MET A 356 32.27 20.24 -20.88
CA MET A 356 33.58 19.60 -20.66
C MET A 356 34.08 18.82 -21.89
N SER A 357 33.20 18.44 -22.82
CA SER A 357 33.60 17.83 -24.08
C SER A 357 33.95 18.85 -25.18
N GLY A 358 33.85 20.15 -24.89
CA GLY A 358 34.20 21.23 -25.82
C GLY A 358 33.16 21.50 -26.91
N SER A 359 31.89 21.16 -26.69
CA SER A 359 30.82 21.50 -27.64
C SER A 359 30.22 22.87 -27.35
N ASP A 360 30.13 23.74 -28.36
CA ASP A 360 29.61 25.09 -28.20
C ASP A 360 28.07 25.18 -28.26
N VAL A 361 27.40 24.29 -29.01
CA VAL A 361 25.96 24.38 -29.32
C VAL A 361 25.10 23.42 -28.49
N LEU A 362 25.63 22.24 -28.18
CA LEU A 362 24.88 21.21 -27.45
C LEU A 362 24.50 21.62 -26.01
N PRO A 363 25.32 22.41 -25.27
CA PRO A 363 24.91 22.94 -23.96
C PRO A 363 23.64 23.82 -24.01
N ASP A 364 23.50 24.67 -25.04
CA ASP A 364 22.30 25.50 -25.24
C ASP A 364 21.05 24.65 -25.45
N ILE A 365 21.15 23.63 -26.30
CA ILE A 365 20.05 22.69 -26.56
C ILE A 365 19.66 21.97 -25.28
N MET A 366 20.64 21.50 -24.51
CA MET A 366 20.38 20.78 -23.26
C MET A 366 19.72 21.70 -22.21
N ASN A 367 20.18 22.94 -22.05
CA ASN A 367 19.54 23.91 -21.16
C ASN A 367 18.11 24.26 -21.58
N ALA A 368 17.84 24.39 -22.88
CA ALA A 368 16.49 24.62 -23.38
C ALA A 368 15.55 23.43 -23.07
N VAL A 369 16.05 22.20 -23.22
CA VAL A 369 15.32 20.98 -22.83
C VAL A 369 15.06 20.96 -21.33
N ILE A 370 16.07 21.31 -20.50
CA ILE A 370 15.91 21.40 -19.05
C ILE A 370 14.80 22.40 -18.73
N LEU A 371 14.78 23.58 -19.36
CA LEU A 371 13.73 24.57 -19.13
C LEU A 371 12.32 24.02 -19.44
N ILE A 372 12.16 23.33 -20.58
CA ILE A 372 10.91 22.66 -20.95
C ILE A 372 10.53 21.58 -19.92
N SER A 373 11.53 20.85 -19.43
CA SER A 373 11.37 19.82 -18.41
C SER A 373 10.84 20.39 -17.09
N LEU A 374 11.38 21.51 -16.63
CA LEU A 374 10.97 22.21 -15.41
C LEU A 374 9.53 22.75 -15.52
N ILE A 375 9.19 23.39 -16.65
CA ILE A 375 7.83 23.87 -16.93
C ILE A 375 6.84 22.70 -16.91
N SER A 376 7.23 21.56 -17.48
CA SER A 376 6.41 20.36 -17.53
C SER A 376 6.17 19.75 -16.14
N VAL A 377 7.19 19.67 -15.27
CA VAL A 377 6.97 19.21 -13.89
C VAL A 377 6.09 20.20 -13.12
N GLY A 378 6.26 21.51 -13.32
CA GLY A 378 5.36 22.53 -12.75
C GLY A 378 3.90 22.36 -13.24
N ASN A 379 3.70 22.03 -14.51
CA ASN A 379 2.39 21.72 -15.08
C ASN A 379 1.78 20.46 -14.44
N THR A 380 2.57 19.40 -14.28
CA THR A 380 2.20 18.18 -13.55
C THR A 380 1.86 18.47 -12.09
N ALA A 381 2.52 19.44 -11.46
CA ALA A 381 2.28 19.79 -10.06
C ALA A 381 0.91 20.43 -9.83
N VAL A 382 0.52 21.39 -10.67
CA VAL A 382 -0.84 21.96 -10.62
C VAL A 382 -1.87 20.88 -10.90
N TYR A 383 -1.61 19.99 -11.86
CA TYR A 383 -2.48 18.88 -12.16
C TYR A 383 -2.69 17.99 -10.93
N ALA A 384 -1.62 17.52 -10.29
CA ALA A 384 -1.70 16.64 -9.12
C ALA A 384 -2.37 17.30 -7.91
N ALA A 385 -1.85 18.45 -7.47
CA ALA A 385 -2.32 19.11 -6.27
C ALA A 385 -3.81 19.45 -6.37
N SER A 386 -4.26 19.98 -7.51
CA SER A 386 -5.64 20.38 -7.69
C SER A 386 -6.62 19.20 -7.65
N ARG A 387 -6.25 18.06 -8.21
CA ARG A 387 -7.09 16.85 -8.26
C ARG A 387 -7.12 16.08 -6.95
N THR A 388 -5.98 15.99 -6.27
CA THR A 388 -5.93 15.39 -4.94
C THR A 388 -6.71 16.24 -3.94
N LEU A 389 -6.56 17.57 -3.97
CA LEU A 389 -7.32 18.47 -3.09
C LEU A 389 -8.82 18.43 -3.37
N ALA A 390 -9.24 18.38 -4.64
CA ALA A 390 -10.64 18.19 -5.01
C ALA A 390 -11.18 16.84 -4.53
N ALA A 391 -10.42 15.75 -4.70
CA ALA A 391 -10.82 14.42 -4.23
C ALA A 391 -10.95 14.34 -2.70
N LEU A 392 -10.06 15.00 -1.96
CA LEU A 392 -10.18 15.13 -0.50
C LEU A 392 -11.44 15.88 -0.10
N ALA A 393 -11.77 16.97 -0.80
CA ALA A 393 -12.98 17.74 -0.52
C ALA A 393 -14.26 16.97 -0.84
N GLU A 394 -14.28 16.17 -1.92
CA GLU A 394 -15.38 15.24 -2.25
C GLU A 394 -15.59 14.18 -1.15
N GLN A 395 -14.51 13.75 -0.49
CA GLN A 395 -14.55 12.82 0.64
C GLN A 395 -14.87 13.50 1.98
N SER A 396 -15.03 14.83 2.04
CA SER A 396 -15.13 15.59 3.31
C SER A 396 -13.87 15.56 4.18
N LEU A 397 -12.70 15.32 3.57
CA LEU A 397 -11.36 15.39 4.18
C LEU A 397 -10.67 16.75 3.96
N ALA A 398 -11.25 17.61 3.13
CA ALA A 398 -10.82 19.00 2.92
C ALA A 398 -12.05 19.93 2.84
N PRO A 399 -11.87 21.26 2.97
CA PRO A 399 -12.97 22.21 2.87
C PRO A 399 -13.78 22.05 1.59
N LYS A 400 -15.13 22.04 1.70
CA LYS A 400 -16.06 21.79 0.60
C LYS A 400 -15.90 22.71 -0.61
N VAL A 401 -15.31 23.89 -0.43
CA VAL A 401 -15.03 24.85 -1.51
C VAL A 401 -14.12 24.25 -2.59
N PHE A 402 -13.21 23.35 -2.21
CA PHE A 402 -12.29 22.69 -3.16
C PHE A 402 -12.95 21.58 -3.99
N ALA A 403 -14.15 21.12 -3.62
CA ALA A 403 -14.93 20.16 -4.41
C ALA A 403 -15.62 20.79 -5.64
N TYR A 404 -15.37 22.08 -5.91
CA TYR A 404 -15.90 22.75 -7.08
C TYR A 404 -15.19 22.25 -8.35
N ILE A 405 -15.93 21.52 -9.18
CA ILE A 405 -15.53 21.11 -10.53
C ILE A 405 -16.42 21.82 -11.56
N ASP A 406 -15.80 22.45 -12.56
CA ASP A 406 -16.53 23.11 -13.65
C ASP A 406 -17.04 22.13 -14.72
N ARG A 407 -17.85 22.61 -15.69
CA ARG A 407 -18.45 21.77 -16.75
C ARG A 407 -17.43 21.06 -17.64
N THR A 408 -16.20 21.55 -17.69
CA THR A 408 -15.09 20.94 -18.43
C THR A 408 -14.23 20.02 -17.57
N GLY A 409 -14.64 19.75 -16.32
CA GLY A 409 -13.95 18.86 -15.40
C GLY A 409 -12.78 19.51 -14.66
N ARG A 410 -12.70 20.86 -14.60
CA ARG A 410 -11.58 21.57 -13.97
C ARG A 410 -11.85 21.85 -12.50
N PRO A 411 -10.93 21.47 -11.58
CA PRO A 411 -11.02 21.83 -10.16
C PRO A 411 -10.58 23.29 -9.92
N LEU A 412 -11.41 24.26 -10.36
CA LEU A 412 -11.01 25.67 -10.48
C LEU A 412 -10.50 26.28 -9.16
N VAL A 413 -11.20 26.05 -8.05
CA VAL A 413 -10.81 26.60 -6.74
C VAL A 413 -9.47 26.01 -6.28
N ALA A 414 -9.25 24.72 -6.52
CA ALA A 414 -8.00 24.07 -6.18
C ALA A 414 -6.84 24.56 -7.08
N ILE A 415 -7.09 24.82 -8.37
CA ILE A 415 -6.11 25.44 -9.28
C ILE A 415 -5.73 26.84 -8.81
N ILE A 416 -6.70 27.66 -8.37
CA ILE A 416 -6.42 29.00 -7.83
C ILE A 416 -5.55 28.90 -6.57
N CYS A 417 -5.84 27.94 -5.68
CA CYS A 417 -5.02 27.70 -4.49
C CYS A 417 -3.58 27.30 -4.86
N CYS A 418 -3.40 26.45 -5.87
CA CYS A 418 -2.08 26.15 -6.42
C CYS A 418 -1.38 27.42 -6.92
N GLY A 419 -2.08 28.26 -7.68
CA GLY A 419 -1.56 29.53 -8.19
C GLY A 419 -1.11 30.49 -7.09
N LEU A 420 -1.91 30.64 -6.02
CA LEU A 420 -1.56 31.50 -4.88
C LEU A 420 -0.26 31.06 -4.20
N LEU A 421 -0.07 29.76 -3.99
CA LEU A 421 1.19 29.24 -3.44
C LEU A 421 2.33 29.25 -4.47
N GLY A 422 2.04 29.14 -5.76
CA GLY A 422 3.02 29.32 -6.83
C GLY A 422 3.67 30.70 -6.84
N LEU A 423 3.02 31.73 -6.28
CA LEU A 423 3.62 33.08 -6.11
C LEU A 423 4.83 33.08 -5.18
N LEU A 424 5.03 32.03 -4.36
CA LEU A 424 6.28 31.85 -3.62
C LEU A 424 7.49 31.77 -4.54
N ALA A 425 7.33 31.51 -5.85
CA ALA A 425 8.43 31.56 -6.80
C ALA A 425 9.16 32.92 -6.85
N PHE A 426 8.48 34.03 -6.50
CA PHE A 426 9.10 35.35 -6.43
C PHE A 426 10.18 35.47 -5.35
N THR A 427 10.28 34.52 -4.42
CA THR A 427 11.39 34.46 -3.45
C THR A 427 12.75 34.24 -4.13
N ALA A 428 12.79 33.84 -5.40
CA ALA A 428 14.01 33.80 -6.21
C ALA A 428 14.75 35.15 -6.30
N ASN A 429 14.05 36.26 -6.06
CA ASN A 429 14.64 37.60 -6.01
C ASN A 429 15.20 37.98 -4.63
N SER A 430 15.02 37.12 -3.62
CA SER A 430 15.52 37.38 -2.26
C SER A 430 17.03 37.15 -2.15
N LYS A 431 17.65 37.76 -1.13
CA LYS A 431 19.08 37.54 -0.83
C LYS A 431 19.39 36.11 -0.36
N ILE A 432 18.39 35.41 0.16
CA ILE A 432 18.50 34.04 0.71
C ILE A 432 17.87 32.99 -0.22
N HIS A 433 17.78 33.27 -1.52
CA HIS A 433 17.09 32.42 -2.50
C HIS A 433 17.63 30.98 -2.53
N ASN A 434 18.94 30.77 -2.35
CA ASN A 434 19.56 29.44 -2.29
C ASN A 434 19.10 28.63 -1.07
N GLU A 435 18.93 29.28 0.09
CA GLU A 435 18.42 28.62 1.30
C GLU A 435 16.96 28.22 1.12
N ILE A 436 16.14 29.13 0.58
CA ILE A 436 14.72 28.88 0.31
C ILE A 436 14.56 27.73 -0.70
N PHE A 437 15.34 27.71 -1.77
CA PHE A 437 15.34 26.61 -2.75
C PHE A 437 15.64 25.27 -2.07
N ASN A 438 16.67 25.22 -1.22
CA ASN A 438 17.03 24.02 -0.47
C ASN A 438 15.95 23.59 0.53
N TRP A 439 15.25 24.52 1.18
CA TRP A 439 14.12 24.20 2.06
C TRP A 439 12.95 23.61 1.27
N LEU A 440 12.58 24.21 0.14
CA LEU A 440 11.50 23.69 -0.72
C LEU A 440 11.84 22.28 -1.22
N LEU A 441 13.09 22.06 -1.65
CA LEU A 441 13.58 20.74 -2.06
C LEU A 441 13.53 19.72 -0.91
N ALA A 442 13.96 20.10 0.30
CA ALA A 442 13.98 19.23 1.46
C ALA A 442 12.57 18.86 1.94
N ILE A 443 11.64 19.82 1.98
CA ILE A 443 10.24 19.57 2.33
C ILE A 443 9.63 18.58 1.33
N ASN A 444 9.85 18.81 0.03
CA ASN A 444 9.34 17.93 -1.02
C ASN A 444 9.90 16.51 -0.92
N ALA A 445 11.19 16.36 -0.67
CA ALA A 445 11.78 15.04 -0.48
C ALA A 445 11.25 14.34 0.78
N ALA A 446 11.03 15.07 1.88
CA ALA A 446 10.44 14.54 3.11
C ALA A 446 8.97 14.10 2.90
N THR A 447 8.16 14.93 2.22
CA THR A 447 6.78 14.57 1.87
C THR A 447 6.76 13.39 0.91
N ALA A 448 7.64 13.33 -0.10
CA ALA A 448 7.74 12.19 -1.01
C ALA A 448 8.09 10.90 -0.25
N MET A 449 9.07 10.94 0.66
CA MET A 449 9.41 9.81 1.52
C MET A 449 8.24 9.36 2.39
N ALA A 450 7.45 10.31 2.90
CA ALA A 450 6.22 10.02 3.64
C ALA A 450 5.10 9.49 2.75
N ASP A 451 4.92 9.96 1.51
CA ASP A 451 3.93 9.44 0.56
C ASP A 451 4.23 7.99 0.18
N HIS A 452 5.50 7.58 0.24
CA HIS A 452 5.91 6.19 0.11
C HIS A 452 5.62 5.32 1.36
N THR A 453 4.55 5.58 2.14
CA THR A 453 3.94 4.69 3.15
C THR A 453 3.77 3.22 2.74
N PHE A 454 3.88 2.91 1.45
CA PHE A 454 4.28 1.61 0.91
C PHE A 454 5.37 0.90 1.73
N TRP A 455 6.32 1.62 2.35
CA TRP A 455 7.37 1.04 3.21
C TRP A 455 6.85 0.26 4.40
N GLN A 456 5.74 0.65 5.04
CA GLN A 456 5.21 -0.09 6.18
C GLN A 456 4.46 -1.36 5.74
N TYR A 457 3.64 -1.26 4.69
CA TYR A 457 2.95 -2.43 4.12
C TYR A 457 3.93 -3.42 3.47
N ILE A 458 4.95 -2.94 2.75
CA ILE A 458 6.01 -3.78 2.17
C ILE A 458 6.93 -4.33 3.24
N ARG A 459 7.28 -3.57 4.29
CA ARG A 459 7.98 -4.11 5.45
C ARG A 459 7.20 -5.30 6.01
N LEU A 460 5.89 -5.15 6.25
CA LEU A 460 5.03 -6.23 6.72
C LEU A 460 4.96 -7.40 5.73
N LYS A 461 4.65 -7.13 4.45
CA LYS A 461 4.56 -8.14 3.38
C LYS A 461 5.87 -8.91 3.18
N VAL A 462 7.00 -8.23 3.03
CA VAL A 462 8.31 -8.86 2.79
C VAL A 462 8.72 -9.69 3.99
N ILE A 463 8.62 -9.14 5.20
CA ILE A 463 8.98 -9.87 6.42
C ILE A 463 8.06 -11.09 6.57
N VAL A 464 6.74 -10.95 6.44
CA VAL A 464 5.79 -12.07 6.58
C VAL A 464 5.96 -13.10 5.45
N THR A 465 6.19 -12.69 4.21
CA THR A 465 6.47 -13.62 3.10
C THR A 465 7.77 -14.38 3.32
N PHE A 466 8.82 -13.72 3.81
CA PHE A 466 10.08 -14.37 4.15
C PHE A 466 9.92 -15.34 5.33
N ILE A 467 9.17 -14.97 6.36
CA ILE A 467 8.83 -15.87 7.48
C ILE A 467 8.02 -17.07 6.98
N ARG A 468 7.04 -16.86 6.09
CA ARG A 468 6.26 -17.96 5.48
C ARG A 468 7.14 -18.90 4.69
N LEU A 469 8.14 -18.39 3.97
CA LEU A 469 9.13 -19.20 3.25
C LEU A 469 9.98 -20.03 4.22
N ILE A 470 10.53 -19.40 5.27
CA ILE A 470 11.28 -20.10 6.33
C ILE A 470 10.40 -21.18 6.96
N ASN A 471 9.18 -20.83 7.36
CA ASN A 471 8.22 -21.78 7.91
C ASN A 471 7.99 -22.95 6.95
N TYR A 472 7.70 -22.69 5.68
CA TYR A 472 7.51 -23.74 4.68
C TYR A 472 8.70 -24.69 4.56
N VAL A 473 9.94 -24.20 4.65
CA VAL A 473 11.16 -25.02 4.59
C VAL A 473 11.35 -25.86 5.86
N PHE A 474 11.15 -25.28 7.04
CA PHE A 474 11.51 -25.93 8.31
C PHE A 474 10.38 -26.71 8.98
N THR A 475 9.11 -26.35 8.76
CA THR A 475 7.97 -27.01 9.44
C THR A 475 7.30 -28.08 8.59
N ARG A 476 7.34 -27.99 7.26
CA ARG A 476 6.75 -29.02 6.37
C ARG A 476 7.30 -30.44 6.58
N PRO A 477 8.60 -30.66 6.89
CA PRO A 477 9.12 -32.00 7.19
C PRO A 477 8.50 -32.64 8.45
N HIS A 478 7.89 -31.86 9.34
CA HIS A 478 7.25 -32.35 10.57
C HIS A 478 5.82 -32.85 10.34
N PHE A 479 5.27 -32.68 9.12
CA PHE A 479 4.01 -33.27 8.71
C PHE A 479 4.20 -34.71 8.24
N THR A 480 4.11 -35.64 9.16
CA THR A 480 4.08 -37.08 8.86
C THR A 480 2.77 -37.65 9.38
N PRO A 481 1.69 -37.65 8.57
CA PRO A 481 0.41 -38.21 8.96
C PRO A 481 0.57 -39.68 9.32
N SER A 482 -0.16 -40.16 10.32
CA SER A 482 -0.14 -41.59 10.60
C SER A 482 -0.74 -42.36 9.41
N PRO A 483 -0.14 -43.49 8.98
CA PRO A 483 -0.75 -44.35 7.98
C PRO A 483 -2.05 -45.02 8.47
N THR A 484 -2.36 -44.95 9.77
CA THR A 484 -3.49 -45.68 10.37
C THR A 484 -4.81 -44.92 10.34
N CYS A 485 -4.82 -43.59 10.26
CA CYS A 485 -6.05 -42.80 10.27
C CYS A 485 -6.45 -42.39 8.85
N ILE A 486 -7.69 -42.68 8.46
CA ILE A 486 -8.23 -42.25 7.17
C ILE A 486 -8.50 -40.75 7.23
N ARG A 487 -7.92 -39.99 6.30
CA ARG A 487 -8.19 -38.55 6.16
C ARG A 487 -8.43 -38.15 4.71
N LYS A 488 -9.33 -37.18 4.49
CA LYS A 488 -9.65 -36.65 3.16
C LYS A 488 -9.49 -35.13 3.13
N LEU A 489 -8.79 -34.62 2.11
CA LEU A 489 -8.70 -33.19 1.86
C LEU A 489 -9.98 -32.74 1.15
N ILE A 490 -10.60 -31.69 1.65
CA ILE A 490 -11.77 -31.07 1.08
C ILE A 490 -11.55 -29.57 0.86
N ARG A 491 -12.43 -28.99 0.04
CA ARG A 491 -12.47 -27.57 -0.26
C ARG A 491 -13.83 -27.01 0.11
N ILE A 492 -13.86 -26.23 1.16
CA ILE A 492 -15.04 -25.54 1.67
C ILE A 492 -15.23 -24.25 0.86
N PRO A 493 -16.40 -24.00 0.25
CA PRO A 493 -16.66 -22.73 -0.44
C PRO A 493 -16.59 -21.55 0.54
N SER A 494 -15.89 -20.48 0.16
CA SER A 494 -15.91 -19.22 0.89
C SER A 494 -16.94 -18.25 0.30
N ARG A 495 -17.35 -17.25 1.08
CA ARG A 495 -18.14 -16.09 0.62
C ARG A 495 -17.49 -15.33 -0.53
N ASP A 496 -16.16 -15.39 -0.62
CA ASP A 496 -15.41 -14.76 -1.70
C ASP A 496 -15.45 -15.66 -2.95
N LEU A 497 -16.04 -15.13 -4.04
CA LEU A 497 -16.16 -15.83 -5.31
C LEU A 497 -14.79 -16.35 -5.78
N ASN A 498 -14.74 -17.64 -6.14
CA ASN A 498 -13.54 -18.38 -6.60
C ASN A 498 -12.48 -18.68 -5.51
N ARG A 499 -12.82 -18.55 -4.23
CA ARG A 499 -11.95 -18.95 -3.13
C ARG A 499 -12.51 -20.16 -2.38
N PHE A 500 -11.63 -21.07 -1.98
CA PHE A 500 -11.93 -22.19 -1.12
C PHE A 500 -11.08 -22.17 0.14
N ILE A 501 -11.67 -22.57 1.26
CA ILE A 501 -10.99 -22.89 2.51
C ILE A 501 -10.61 -24.37 2.43
N ASN A 502 -9.31 -24.68 2.51
CA ASN A 502 -8.87 -26.08 2.54
C ASN A 502 -9.11 -26.64 3.94
N ALA A 503 -9.58 -27.89 4.02
CA ALA A 503 -9.73 -28.57 5.31
C ALA A 503 -9.46 -30.07 5.18
N TRP A 504 -8.96 -30.68 6.24
CA TRP A 504 -8.85 -32.13 6.36
C TRP A 504 -9.99 -32.67 7.21
N ILE A 505 -10.67 -33.70 6.73
CA ILE A 505 -11.58 -34.50 7.56
C ILE A 505 -10.85 -35.77 7.97
N TYR A 506 -10.74 -35.99 9.27
CA TYR A 506 -10.22 -37.21 9.87
C TYR A 506 -11.39 -38.10 10.27
N TYR A 507 -11.29 -39.38 9.91
CA TYR A 507 -12.30 -40.40 10.16
C TYR A 507 -11.78 -41.39 11.21
N PRO A 508 -12.63 -41.84 12.15
CA PRO A 508 -12.29 -42.95 13.04
C PRO A 508 -12.06 -44.23 12.23
N ASN A 509 -11.20 -45.11 12.73
CA ASN A 509 -10.87 -46.39 12.06
C ASN A 509 -12.09 -47.27 11.75
N ASN A 510 -13.17 -47.17 12.54
CA ASN A 510 -14.39 -47.97 12.38
C ASN A 510 -15.52 -47.21 11.68
N TYR A 511 -15.21 -46.14 10.94
CA TYR A 511 -16.22 -45.31 10.28
C TYR A 511 -17.00 -46.07 9.19
N ALA A 512 -18.32 -45.96 9.21
CA ALA A 512 -19.22 -46.45 8.16
C ALA A 512 -19.98 -45.27 7.53
N ASP A 513 -20.06 -45.22 6.19
CA ASP A 513 -20.64 -44.11 5.42
C ASP A 513 -22.14 -43.82 5.72
N SER A 514 -22.84 -44.71 6.43
CA SER A 514 -24.26 -44.58 6.80
C SER A 514 -24.50 -43.91 8.16
N GLN A 515 -23.46 -43.63 8.96
CA GLN A 515 -23.61 -43.13 10.33
C GLN A 515 -23.30 -41.64 10.45
N LYS A 516 -24.18 -40.87 11.12
CA LYS A 516 -23.84 -39.52 11.60
C LYS A 516 -22.98 -39.62 12.85
N LEU A 517 -21.86 -38.91 12.87
CA LEU A 517 -20.97 -38.87 14.03
C LEU A 517 -20.86 -37.45 14.60
N PRO A 518 -20.55 -37.32 15.91
CA PRO A 518 -20.16 -36.04 16.50
C PRO A 518 -19.00 -35.39 15.74
N LEU A 519 -18.90 -34.07 15.84
CA LEU A 519 -17.92 -33.27 15.11
C LEU A 519 -17.04 -32.44 16.04
N VAL A 520 -15.74 -32.47 15.79
CA VAL A 520 -14.79 -31.48 16.31
C VAL A 520 -14.28 -30.62 15.16
N ILE A 521 -14.46 -29.30 15.23
CA ILE A 521 -13.88 -28.36 14.25
C ILE A 521 -12.60 -27.80 14.84
N ASN A 522 -11.46 -28.07 14.21
CA ASN A 522 -10.14 -27.63 14.64
C ASN A 522 -9.62 -26.50 13.74
N TRP A 523 -8.95 -25.51 14.33
CA TRP A 523 -8.13 -24.55 13.58
C TRP A 523 -6.69 -24.54 14.07
N HIS A 524 -5.78 -24.52 13.09
CA HIS A 524 -4.35 -24.53 13.35
C HIS A 524 -3.83 -23.20 13.90
N GLY A 525 -2.74 -23.27 14.67
CA GLY A 525 -1.97 -22.11 15.10
C GLY A 525 -1.08 -21.53 14.00
N GLY A 526 -0.68 -20.27 14.16
CA GLY A 526 0.19 -19.60 13.19
C GLY A 526 0.20 -18.08 13.31
N ALA A 527 -0.17 -17.56 14.48
CA ALA A 527 -0.32 -16.13 14.74
C ALA A 527 -1.13 -15.38 13.66
N TYR A 528 -2.15 -16.04 13.10
CA TYR A 528 -2.93 -15.58 11.94
C TYR A 528 -2.17 -15.34 10.64
N THR A 529 -0.84 -15.52 10.60
CA THR A 529 0.00 -15.18 9.45
C THR A 529 0.55 -16.40 8.72
N LEU A 530 0.66 -17.56 9.39
CA LEU A 530 1.33 -18.76 8.86
C LEU A 530 0.33 -19.83 8.39
N PRO A 531 0.45 -20.36 7.15
CA PRO A 531 -0.42 -21.38 6.59
C PRO A 531 -0.03 -22.79 7.06
N ASN A 532 -0.46 -23.17 8.26
CA ASN A 532 -0.03 -24.39 8.94
C ASN A 532 -1.11 -25.50 8.99
N LEU A 533 -2.04 -25.52 8.03
CA LEU A 533 -3.10 -26.52 7.94
C LEU A 533 -2.55 -27.95 8.08
N GLY A 534 -3.04 -28.70 9.06
CA GLY A 534 -2.67 -30.08 9.40
C GLY A 534 -1.45 -30.22 10.34
N MET A 535 -0.87 -29.14 10.88
CA MET A 535 0.19 -29.24 11.88
C MET A 535 -0.30 -29.97 13.14
N ASP A 536 -1.61 -29.95 13.35
CA ASP A 536 -2.27 -30.57 14.50
C ASP A 536 -2.72 -32.01 14.19
N HIS A 537 -2.21 -32.65 13.13
CA HIS A 537 -2.71 -33.96 12.68
C HIS A 537 -2.67 -35.03 13.78
N HIS A 538 -1.62 -35.11 14.60
CA HIS A 538 -1.54 -36.11 15.67
C HIS A 538 -2.66 -35.93 16.70
N PHE A 539 -3.03 -34.69 17.00
CA PHE A 539 -4.17 -34.38 17.87
C PHE A 539 -5.49 -34.78 17.20
N CYS A 540 -5.69 -34.37 15.95
CA CYS A 540 -6.91 -34.68 15.20
C CYS A 540 -7.13 -36.19 15.01
N GLU A 541 -6.06 -36.95 14.72
CA GLU A 541 -6.09 -38.41 14.59
C GLU A 541 -6.41 -39.09 15.92
N LYS A 542 -5.83 -38.60 17.03
CA LYS A 542 -6.10 -39.12 18.37
C LYS A 542 -7.56 -38.91 18.78
N LEU A 543 -8.09 -37.70 18.57
CA LEU A 543 -9.50 -37.40 18.83
C LEU A 543 -10.43 -38.26 17.98
N ALA A 544 -10.19 -38.34 16.67
CA ALA A 544 -11.04 -39.11 15.77
C ALA A 544 -11.15 -40.57 16.25
N ASN A 545 -10.01 -41.21 16.55
CA ASN A 545 -9.97 -42.62 16.91
C ASN A 545 -10.42 -42.93 18.34
N GLU A 546 -10.01 -42.15 19.34
CA GLU A 546 -10.29 -42.46 20.75
C GLU A 546 -11.68 -42.01 21.22
N ASN A 547 -12.31 -41.08 20.50
CA ASN A 547 -13.67 -40.60 20.80
C ASN A 547 -14.73 -41.05 19.78
N ASN A 548 -14.33 -41.73 18.69
CA ASN A 548 -15.22 -42.11 17.60
C ASN A 548 -15.99 -40.90 17.02
N VAL A 549 -15.26 -39.83 16.71
CA VAL A 549 -15.78 -38.55 16.17
C VAL A 549 -15.17 -38.21 14.83
N LEU A 550 -15.84 -37.37 14.05
CA LEU A 550 -15.23 -36.74 12.87
C LEU A 550 -14.47 -35.49 13.33
N VAL A 551 -13.27 -35.27 12.81
CA VAL A 551 -12.50 -34.04 13.06
C VAL A 551 -12.31 -33.28 11.76
N LEU A 552 -12.82 -32.06 11.69
CA LEU A 552 -12.63 -31.13 10.58
C LEU A 552 -11.54 -30.13 10.94
N ASP A 553 -10.32 -30.36 10.48
CA ASP A 553 -9.21 -29.41 10.63
C ASP A 553 -9.21 -28.42 9.46
N ALA A 554 -9.65 -27.19 9.71
CA ALA A 554 -9.89 -26.17 8.69
C ALA A 554 -8.81 -25.08 8.66
N ASP A 555 -8.49 -24.61 7.46
CA ASP A 555 -7.65 -23.44 7.24
C ASP A 555 -8.47 -22.15 7.36
N TYR A 556 -7.79 -21.01 7.27
CA TYR A 556 -8.39 -19.67 7.28
C TYR A 556 -7.49 -18.68 6.55
N ARG A 557 -8.02 -17.53 6.14
CA ARG A 557 -7.25 -16.47 5.47
C ARG A 557 -6.23 -15.85 6.41
N LYS A 558 -5.08 -15.47 5.87
CA LYS A 558 -3.93 -15.02 6.66
C LYS A 558 -3.76 -13.51 6.65
N ALA A 559 -3.35 -12.97 7.79
CA ALA A 559 -2.82 -11.63 7.94
C ALA A 559 -1.41 -11.53 7.32
N PRO A 560 -0.96 -10.35 6.85
CA PRO A 560 -1.68 -9.07 6.84
C PRO A 560 -2.64 -8.89 5.66
N GLU A 561 -2.72 -9.84 4.73
CA GLU A 561 -3.63 -9.72 3.57
C GLU A 561 -5.10 -9.68 3.98
N HIS A 562 -5.43 -10.41 5.04
CA HIS A 562 -6.76 -10.48 5.60
C HIS A 562 -6.69 -10.35 7.14
N PRO A 563 -6.59 -9.12 7.67
CA PRO A 563 -6.69 -8.87 9.10
C PRO A 563 -8.10 -9.20 9.61
N LEU A 564 -8.36 -9.01 10.91
CA LEU A 564 -9.70 -9.07 11.49
C LEU A 564 -10.72 -8.27 10.62
N PRO A 565 -11.93 -8.81 10.32
CA PRO A 565 -12.53 -10.06 10.78
C PRO A 565 -12.22 -11.29 9.92
N GLY A 566 -11.27 -11.22 8.98
CA GLY A 566 -11.12 -12.20 7.91
C GLY A 566 -11.08 -13.68 8.32
N ALA A 567 -10.29 -14.03 9.34
CA ALA A 567 -10.24 -15.41 9.83
C ALA A 567 -11.57 -15.87 10.46
N LEU A 568 -12.30 -14.96 11.12
CA LEU A 568 -13.63 -15.23 11.70
C LEU A 568 -14.68 -15.45 10.61
N GLU A 569 -14.61 -14.68 9.51
CA GLU A 569 -15.48 -14.88 8.35
C GLU A 569 -15.30 -16.27 7.72
N ASP A 570 -14.07 -16.79 7.69
CA ASP A 570 -13.80 -18.14 7.21
C ASP A 570 -14.29 -19.23 8.18
N ALA A 571 -14.27 -18.96 9.49
CA ALA A 571 -14.88 -19.85 10.47
C ALA A 571 -16.41 -19.91 10.29
N GLU A 572 -17.04 -18.77 10.01
CA GLU A 572 -18.47 -18.67 9.69
C GLU A 572 -18.82 -19.40 8.38
N ASP A 573 -18.00 -19.26 7.33
CA ASP A 573 -18.17 -20.01 6.08
C ASP A 573 -17.99 -21.53 6.29
N THR A 574 -17.07 -21.93 7.18
CA THR A 574 -16.89 -23.32 7.62
C THR A 574 -18.15 -23.84 8.31
N PHE A 575 -18.77 -23.05 9.19
CA PHE A 575 -20.02 -23.41 9.86
C PHE A 575 -21.18 -23.61 8.88
N ARG A 576 -21.36 -22.70 7.93
CA ARG A 576 -22.37 -22.84 6.85
C ARG A 576 -22.18 -24.13 6.06
N TRP A 577 -20.93 -24.44 5.74
CA TRP A 577 -20.62 -25.67 5.01
C TRP A 577 -20.91 -26.90 5.84
N VAL A 578 -20.53 -26.94 7.11
CA VAL A 578 -20.82 -28.06 8.03
C VAL A 578 -22.31 -28.35 8.10
N GLU A 579 -23.16 -27.33 8.27
CA GLU A 579 -24.62 -27.53 8.32
C GLU A 579 -25.22 -28.08 7.03
N SER A 580 -24.57 -27.85 5.89
CA SER A 580 -24.99 -28.39 4.60
C SER A 580 -24.64 -29.87 4.43
N GLN A 581 -23.74 -30.41 5.24
CA GLN A 581 -23.30 -31.81 5.16
C GLN A 581 -24.21 -32.75 5.95
N ARG A 582 -24.41 -33.96 5.42
CA ARG A 582 -25.28 -34.98 6.05
C ARG A 582 -24.57 -35.91 7.02
N ILE A 583 -23.23 -35.91 7.04
CA ILE A 583 -22.39 -36.85 7.81
C ILE A 583 -22.19 -36.40 9.28
N PHE A 584 -22.48 -35.15 9.61
CA PHE A 584 -22.25 -34.59 10.94
C PHE A 584 -23.51 -34.65 11.80
N ASP A 585 -23.31 -35.00 13.06
CA ASP A 585 -24.29 -34.80 14.13
C ASP A 585 -24.16 -33.38 14.68
N LEU A 586 -25.08 -32.50 14.27
CA LEU A 586 -25.04 -31.08 14.62
C LEU A 586 -25.45 -30.82 16.08
N ASP A 587 -26.01 -31.79 16.79
CA ASP A 587 -26.36 -31.65 18.22
C ASP A 587 -25.16 -31.88 19.15
N ARG A 588 -24.06 -32.41 18.59
CA ARG A 588 -22.84 -32.82 19.29
C ARG A 588 -21.60 -32.27 18.57
N VAL A 589 -21.40 -30.95 18.73
CA VAL A 589 -20.28 -30.22 18.12
C VAL A 589 -19.37 -29.62 19.18
N ALA A 590 -18.05 -29.75 19.00
CA ALA A 590 -17.05 -29.06 19.78
C ALA A 590 -16.09 -28.30 18.87
N LEU A 591 -15.51 -27.22 19.38
CA LEU A 591 -14.47 -26.48 18.68
C LEU A 591 -13.13 -26.70 19.38
N SER A 592 -12.05 -26.72 18.60
CA SER A 592 -10.70 -26.77 19.13
C SER A 592 -9.76 -25.90 18.34
N GLY A 593 -8.62 -25.58 18.94
CA GLY A 593 -7.54 -24.97 18.19
C GLY A 593 -6.38 -24.59 19.08
N PHE A 594 -5.30 -24.17 18.44
CA PHE A 594 -4.05 -23.87 19.12
C PHE A 594 -3.55 -22.47 18.78
N SER A 595 -2.99 -21.75 19.76
CA SER A 595 -2.52 -20.38 19.57
C SER A 595 -3.61 -19.49 18.94
N SER A 596 -3.34 -18.85 17.80
CA SER A 596 -4.33 -18.14 16.98
C SER A 596 -5.55 -18.98 16.60
N GLY A 597 -5.38 -20.29 16.37
CA GLY A 597 -6.51 -21.20 16.14
C GLY A 597 -7.35 -21.43 17.41
N GLY A 598 -6.72 -21.41 18.59
CA GLY A 598 -7.41 -21.51 19.88
C GLY A 598 -8.18 -20.23 20.21
N ASN A 599 -7.59 -19.06 19.90
CA ASN A 599 -8.33 -17.79 19.91
C ASN A 599 -9.51 -17.86 18.94
N LEU A 600 -9.29 -18.28 17.69
CA LEU A 600 -10.36 -18.38 16.69
C LEU A 600 -11.50 -19.32 17.14
N ALA A 601 -11.18 -20.45 17.79
CA ALA A 601 -12.19 -21.33 18.37
C ALA A 601 -13.01 -20.65 19.47
N LEU A 602 -12.36 -19.91 20.39
CA LEU A 602 -13.05 -19.14 21.43
C LEU A 602 -13.95 -18.05 20.84
N VAL A 603 -13.42 -17.27 19.89
CA VAL A 603 -14.17 -16.21 19.21
C VAL A 603 -15.35 -16.80 18.43
N ALA A 604 -15.14 -17.83 17.61
CA ALA A 604 -16.21 -18.46 16.84
C ALA A 604 -17.31 -19.02 17.76
N SER A 605 -16.92 -19.60 18.91
CA SER A 605 -17.89 -20.15 19.87
C SER A 605 -18.73 -19.11 20.61
N SER A 606 -18.25 -17.88 20.72
CA SER A 606 -18.94 -16.80 21.42
C SER A 606 -19.69 -15.89 20.46
N GLU A 607 -19.08 -15.56 19.33
CA GLU A 607 -19.61 -14.59 18.38
C GLU A 607 -20.52 -15.22 17.34
N LEU A 608 -20.30 -16.48 16.92
CA LEU A 608 -21.05 -17.11 15.83
C LEU A 608 -22.09 -18.13 16.33
N ARG A 609 -21.88 -18.75 17.49
CA ARG A 609 -22.68 -19.90 17.97
C ARG A 609 -24.20 -19.69 17.89
N ARG A 610 -24.70 -18.49 18.16
CA ARG A 610 -26.14 -18.18 18.18
C ARG A 610 -26.75 -18.02 16.79
N GLU A 611 -25.94 -17.91 15.74
CA GLU A 611 -26.38 -17.72 14.36
C GLU A 611 -26.61 -19.04 13.60
N PHE A 612 -26.21 -20.16 14.20
CA PHE A 612 -26.21 -21.49 13.58
C PHE A 612 -27.06 -22.48 14.39
N LYS A 613 -27.57 -23.52 13.71
CA LYS A 613 -28.30 -24.65 14.28
C LYS A 613 -27.40 -25.63 15.04
N MET A 614 -26.09 -25.57 14.82
CA MET A 614 -25.13 -26.43 15.51
C MET A 614 -25.10 -26.15 17.02
N ASN A 615 -25.30 -27.20 17.81
CA ASN A 615 -25.13 -27.13 19.25
C ASN A 615 -23.66 -27.31 19.63
N ILE A 616 -22.94 -26.19 19.74
CA ILE A 616 -21.57 -26.15 20.23
C ILE A 616 -21.58 -26.38 21.74
N ARG A 617 -21.15 -27.57 22.17
CA ARG A 617 -21.15 -28.02 23.58
C ARG A 617 -19.87 -27.68 24.32
N ALA A 618 -18.72 -27.68 23.64
CA ALA A 618 -17.42 -27.46 24.24
C ALA A 618 -16.45 -26.69 23.34
N VAL A 619 -15.51 -25.98 23.97
CA VAL A 619 -14.32 -25.39 23.30
C VAL A 619 -13.04 -25.84 24.00
N TYR A 620 -12.07 -26.31 23.23
CA TYR A 620 -10.75 -26.72 23.68
C TYR A 620 -9.68 -25.80 23.08
N ALA A 621 -9.21 -24.82 23.85
CA ALA A 621 -8.26 -23.82 23.38
C ALA A 621 -6.89 -24.02 24.01
N PHE A 622 -5.90 -24.34 23.17
CA PHE A 622 -4.52 -24.55 23.61
C PHE A 622 -3.70 -23.26 23.48
N TYR A 623 -3.18 -22.79 24.61
CA TYR A 623 -2.38 -21.56 24.77
C TYR A 623 -2.86 -20.39 23.90
N PRO A 624 -4.17 -20.05 23.93
CA PRO A 624 -4.72 -18.98 23.11
C PRO A 624 -4.22 -17.62 23.60
N GLY A 625 -3.97 -16.71 22.67
CA GLY A 625 -3.96 -15.29 23.03
C GLY A 625 -5.41 -14.85 23.27
N VAL A 626 -5.76 -14.28 24.41
CA VAL A 626 -7.15 -13.92 24.76
C VAL A 626 -7.38 -12.41 24.90
N ASP A 627 -6.29 -11.65 24.97
CA ASP A 627 -6.33 -10.19 25.10
C ASP A 627 -5.23 -9.51 24.26
N PHE A 628 -5.61 -8.93 23.13
CA PHE A 628 -4.75 -8.12 22.26
C PHE A 628 -4.56 -6.68 22.75
N SER A 629 -5.29 -6.23 23.79
CA SER A 629 -5.14 -4.89 24.35
C SER A 629 -3.93 -4.76 25.27
N ILE A 630 -3.45 -5.88 25.82
CA ILE A 630 -2.22 -5.94 26.62
C ILE A 630 -1.00 -5.82 25.68
N PRO A 631 -0.16 -4.78 25.83
CA PRO A 631 1.05 -4.63 25.03
C PRO A 631 2.02 -5.81 25.22
N PRO A 632 2.72 -6.27 24.16
CA PRO A 632 3.71 -7.34 24.25
C PRO A 632 4.77 -7.17 25.36
N GLU A 633 5.15 -5.93 25.70
CA GLU A 633 6.10 -5.59 26.76
C GLU A 633 5.62 -5.99 28.15
N GLU A 634 4.29 -6.04 28.35
CA GLU A 634 3.65 -6.34 29.62
C GLU A 634 3.38 -7.84 29.80
N LYS A 635 3.41 -8.61 28.70
CA LYS A 635 3.20 -10.06 28.72
C LYS A 635 4.46 -10.77 29.23
N LYS A 636 4.56 -10.91 30.56
CA LYS A 636 5.72 -11.51 31.26
C LYS A 636 5.32 -12.73 32.07
N VAL A 637 6.21 -13.72 32.11
CA VAL A 637 6.16 -14.88 33.01
C VAL A 637 7.50 -15.04 33.73
N PRO A 638 7.54 -15.65 34.94
CA PRO A 638 8.77 -15.77 35.73
C PRO A 638 9.88 -16.57 35.03
N GLU A 639 9.51 -17.67 34.35
CA GLU A 639 10.44 -18.58 33.70
C GLU A 639 10.03 -18.79 32.23
N PRO A 640 10.28 -17.83 31.33
CA PRO A 640 9.86 -17.93 29.94
C PRO A 640 10.67 -18.99 29.18
N ILE A 641 9.99 -19.88 28.47
CA ILE A 641 10.62 -20.92 27.64
C ILE A 641 10.53 -20.46 26.18
N ARG A 642 11.65 -20.18 25.51
CA ARG A 642 11.69 -19.70 24.09
C ARG A 642 10.72 -18.52 23.79
N PRO A 643 10.78 -17.42 24.54
CA PRO A 643 9.90 -16.28 24.29
C PRO A 643 10.15 -15.66 22.92
N LEU A 644 9.09 -15.29 22.21
CA LEU A 644 9.19 -14.53 20.97
C LEU A 644 9.71 -13.11 21.26
N PRO A 645 10.63 -12.55 20.44
CA PRO A 645 11.05 -11.16 20.58
C PRO A 645 9.86 -10.19 20.58
N VAL A 646 9.89 -9.16 21.43
CA VAL A 646 8.81 -8.16 21.55
C VAL A 646 8.49 -7.50 20.21
N SER A 647 9.51 -7.15 19.42
CA SER A 647 9.34 -6.59 18.08
C SER A 647 8.60 -7.53 17.11
N PHE A 648 8.80 -8.84 17.28
CA PHE A 648 8.12 -9.86 16.48
C PHE A 648 6.65 -10.02 16.91
N GLN A 649 6.37 -9.93 18.21
CA GLN A 649 5.00 -9.93 18.72
C GLN A 649 4.21 -8.70 18.25
N HIS A 650 4.84 -7.51 18.22
CA HIS A 650 4.25 -6.31 17.62
C HIS A 650 3.92 -6.53 16.15
N LEU A 651 4.87 -7.05 15.37
CA LEU A 651 4.65 -7.35 13.95
C LEU A 651 3.41 -8.24 13.72
N LEU A 652 3.26 -9.29 14.52
CA LEU A 652 2.14 -10.23 14.41
C LEU A 652 0.80 -9.59 14.83
N THR A 653 0.83 -8.78 15.89
CA THR A 653 -0.35 -8.05 16.37
C THR A 653 -0.79 -6.99 15.37
N GLU A 654 0.16 -6.21 14.83
CA GLU A 654 -0.07 -5.23 13.76
C GLU A 654 -0.59 -5.90 12.48
N ALA A 655 -0.12 -7.10 12.16
CA ALA A 655 -0.61 -7.82 10.98
C ALA A 655 -2.08 -8.24 11.12
N TYR A 656 -2.48 -8.76 12.28
CA TYR A 656 -3.84 -9.32 12.47
C TYR A 656 -4.87 -8.28 12.93
N VAL A 657 -4.52 -7.43 13.90
CA VAL A 657 -5.38 -6.39 14.48
C VAL A 657 -4.69 -5.01 14.33
N PRO A 658 -4.59 -4.49 13.09
CA PRO A 658 -3.87 -3.23 12.81
C PRO A 658 -4.52 -2.03 13.49
N ARG A 659 -5.85 -2.07 13.67
CA ARG A 659 -6.61 -1.02 14.35
C ARG A 659 -6.57 -1.23 15.86
N VAL A 660 -6.03 -0.24 16.59
CA VAL A 660 -5.86 -0.33 18.04
C VAL A 660 -7.22 -0.44 18.77
N GLU A 661 -8.24 0.22 18.26
CA GLU A 661 -9.63 0.15 18.77
C GLU A 661 -10.23 -1.26 18.70
N ASP A 662 -9.89 -2.05 17.68
CA ASP A 662 -10.40 -3.42 17.52
C ASP A 662 -9.76 -4.40 18.52
N ARG A 663 -8.67 -4.02 19.19
CA ARG A 663 -7.97 -4.90 20.15
C ARG A 663 -8.80 -5.23 21.39
N LYS A 664 -9.83 -4.43 21.71
CA LYS A 664 -10.80 -4.72 22.78
C LYS A 664 -12.10 -5.33 22.26
N SER A 665 -12.24 -5.53 20.95
CA SER A 665 -13.41 -6.18 20.38
C SER A 665 -13.47 -7.64 20.82
N PRO A 666 -14.64 -8.18 21.23
CA PRO A 666 -14.78 -9.61 21.54
C PRO A 666 -14.48 -10.50 20.32
N LYS A 667 -14.56 -9.94 19.10
CA LYS A 667 -14.16 -10.60 17.85
C LYS A 667 -12.66 -10.84 17.68
N ALA A 668 -11.83 -10.16 18.48
CA ALA A 668 -10.38 -10.34 18.51
C ALA A 668 -9.91 -10.89 19.86
N SER A 669 -10.46 -10.34 20.94
CA SER A 669 -10.05 -10.60 22.32
C SER A 669 -11.22 -11.18 23.11
N PRO A 670 -11.35 -12.53 23.17
CA PRO A 670 -12.39 -13.23 23.93
C PRO A 670 -12.54 -12.75 25.38
N MET A 671 -11.47 -12.21 25.98
CA MET A 671 -11.50 -11.59 27.31
C MET A 671 -12.65 -10.58 27.47
N TYR A 672 -12.99 -9.84 26.41
CA TYR A 672 -14.03 -8.81 26.41
C TYR A 672 -15.42 -9.34 26.02
N GLY A 673 -15.56 -10.62 25.68
CA GLY A 673 -16.85 -11.25 25.42
C GLY A 673 -17.65 -11.52 26.70
N GLU A 674 -18.98 -11.51 26.61
CA GLU A 674 -19.85 -11.92 27.71
C GLU A 674 -19.76 -13.44 27.93
N ALA A 675 -19.66 -13.88 29.18
CA ALA A 675 -19.54 -15.31 29.50
C ALA A 675 -20.71 -16.13 28.92
N ILE A 676 -21.93 -15.55 28.94
CA ILE A 676 -23.15 -16.18 28.41
C ILE A 676 -23.09 -16.46 26.88
N SER A 677 -22.14 -15.87 26.16
CA SER A 677 -21.94 -16.09 24.74
C SER A 677 -21.23 -17.43 24.46
N PHE A 678 -20.32 -17.82 25.34
CA PHE A 678 -19.50 -19.04 25.20
C PHE A 678 -20.33 -20.32 25.45
N PRO A 679 -19.86 -21.51 25.00
CA PRO A 679 -20.43 -22.79 25.40
C PRO A 679 -20.39 -23.02 26.90
N GLU A 680 -21.15 -24.02 27.35
CA GLU A 680 -21.24 -24.37 28.77
C GLU A 680 -19.91 -24.87 29.31
N HIS A 681 -19.25 -25.77 28.57
CA HIS A 681 -17.94 -26.32 28.92
C HIS A 681 -16.81 -25.68 28.11
N ILE A 682 -15.75 -25.24 28.79
CA ILE A 682 -14.59 -24.57 28.18
C ILE A 682 -13.32 -25.11 28.82
N MET A 683 -12.40 -25.66 28.03
CA MET A 683 -11.10 -26.08 28.50
C MET A 683 -10.00 -25.18 27.92
N LEU A 684 -9.21 -24.58 28.81
CA LEU A 684 -8.10 -23.71 28.47
C LEU A 684 -6.79 -24.37 28.89
N VAL A 685 -5.94 -24.72 27.92
CA VAL A 685 -4.63 -25.32 28.22
C VAL A 685 -3.57 -24.21 28.27
N ALA A 686 -2.98 -23.98 29.44
CA ALA A 686 -1.95 -22.98 29.66
C ALA A 686 -0.58 -23.63 29.89
N CYS A 687 0.46 -23.17 29.20
CA CYS A 687 1.81 -23.71 29.31
C CYS A 687 2.67 -22.79 30.19
N SER A 688 3.28 -23.30 31.27
CA SER A 688 3.91 -22.45 32.29
C SER A 688 5.01 -21.52 31.78
N GLY A 689 5.66 -21.85 30.66
CA GLY A 689 6.69 -21.05 30.01
C GLY A 689 6.17 -20.04 28.96
N ASP A 690 4.87 -20.01 28.68
CA ASP A 690 4.25 -19.15 27.67
C ASP A 690 3.80 -17.81 28.25
N ILE A 691 4.09 -16.73 27.52
CA ILE A 691 3.70 -15.37 27.88
C ILE A 691 2.18 -15.14 27.98
N PHE A 692 1.36 -16.02 27.39
CA PHE A 692 -0.11 -15.93 27.43
C PHE A 692 -0.70 -16.59 28.68
N THR A 693 0.07 -17.36 29.45
CA THR A 693 -0.47 -18.08 30.62
C THR A 693 -1.19 -17.19 31.64
N PRO A 694 -0.65 -16.01 32.02
CA PRO A 694 -1.35 -15.12 32.95
C PRO A 694 -2.72 -14.64 32.43
N GLU A 695 -2.82 -14.29 31.14
CA GLU A 695 -4.09 -13.85 30.54
C GLU A 695 -5.09 -15.01 30.38
N ILE A 696 -4.61 -16.23 30.10
CA ILE A 696 -5.44 -17.44 30.04
C ILE A 696 -6.03 -17.76 31.41
N GLU A 697 -5.22 -17.75 32.48
CA GLU A 697 -5.69 -18.00 33.85
C GLU A 697 -6.69 -16.92 34.31
N ALA A 698 -6.45 -15.65 33.95
CA ALA A 698 -7.37 -14.56 34.25
C ALA A 698 -8.71 -14.71 33.50
N PHE A 699 -8.65 -15.10 32.22
CA PHE A 699 -9.84 -15.34 31.42
C PHE A 699 -10.66 -16.52 31.93
N GLY A 700 -10.00 -17.62 32.31
CA GLY A 700 -10.67 -18.78 32.91
C GLY A 700 -11.41 -18.41 34.20
N LYS A 701 -10.75 -17.69 35.12
CA LYS A 701 -11.39 -17.20 36.36
C LYS A 701 -12.58 -16.29 36.08
N LYS A 702 -12.50 -15.43 35.05
CA LYS A 702 -13.62 -14.58 34.64
C LYS A 702 -14.81 -15.41 34.21
N LEU A 703 -14.60 -16.40 33.34
CA LEU A 703 -15.67 -17.26 32.85
C LEU A 703 -16.29 -18.12 33.96
N GLU A 704 -15.48 -18.69 34.84
CA GLU A 704 -15.93 -19.48 36.00
C GLU A 704 -16.78 -18.63 36.96
N ARG A 705 -16.29 -17.43 37.32
CA ARG A 705 -17.03 -16.47 38.15
C ARG A 705 -18.38 -16.09 37.54
N ASP A 706 -18.43 -16.01 36.21
CA ASP A 706 -19.63 -15.63 35.47
C ASP A 706 -20.51 -16.85 35.09
N GLY A 707 -20.26 -18.02 35.71
CA GLY A 707 -21.15 -19.19 35.70
C GLY A 707 -20.93 -20.20 34.57
N ARG A 708 -19.73 -20.24 33.98
CA ARG A 708 -19.34 -21.29 33.01
C ARG A 708 -18.56 -22.42 33.67
N ASP A 709 -18.67 -23.62 33.11
CA ASP A 709 -17.86 -24.77 33.49
C ASP A 709 -16.50 -24.67 32.78
N VAL A 710 -15.45 -24.35 33.52
CA VAL A 710 -14.14 -23.98 32.95
C VAL A 710 -13.01 -24.81 33.58
N ASP A 711 -12.33 -25.57 32.73
CA ASP A 711 -11.14 -26.32 33.10
C ASP A 711 -9.87 -25.60 32.61
N VAL A 712 -9.12 -24.96 33.51
CA VAL A 712 -7.80 -24.40 33.19
C VAL A 712 -6.72 -25.44 33.47
N VAL A 713 -6.24 -26.11 32.42
CA VAL A 713 -5.21 -27.16 32.52
C VAL A 713 -3.83 -26.54 32.36
N ARG A 714 -3.07 -26.47 33.46
CA ARG A 714 -1.70 -25.95 33.45
C ARG A 714 -0.65 -27.04 33.20
N ILE A 715 0.12 -26.90 32.12
CA ILE A 715 1.21 -27.81 31.76
C ILE A 715 2.54 -27.22 32.23
N GLN A 716 3.21 -27.90 33.16
CA GLN A 716 4.46 -27.43 33.76
C GLN A 716 5.68 -27.73 32.88
N GLY A 717 6.57 -26.75 32.75
CA GLY A 717 7.84 -26.89 32.03
C GLY A 717 7.70 -27.11 30.52
N ALA A 718 6.58 -26.67 29.93
CA ALA A 718 6.29 -26.77 28.50
C ALA A 718 6.01 -25.38 27.90
N HIS A 719 6.17 -25.29 26.58
CA HIS A 719 5.81 -24.15 25.74
C HIS A 719 4.76 -24.57 24.71
N GLY A 720 3.85 -23.69 24.30
CA GLY A 720 2.73 -24.03 23.41
C GLY A 720 3.13 -24.63 22.06
N CYS A 721 4.32 -24.29 21.55
CA CYS A 721 4.89 -24.89 20.34
C CYS A 721 5.42 -26.35 20.52
N ASP A 722 5.30 -26.96 21.71
CA ASP A 722 5.72 -28.34 22.00
C ASP A 722 4.78 -29.41 21.43
N LYS A 723 4.54 -29.35 20.12
CA LYS A 723 3.55 -30.17 19.41
C LYS A 723 4.14 -31.27 18.55
N THR A 724 5.43 -31.15 18.21
CA THR A 724 6.03 -32.01 17.18
C THR A 724 6.26 -33.43 17.69
N THR A 725 6.45 -34.36 16.76
CA THR A 725 6.78 -35.76 17.04
C THR A 725 8.28 -36.00 17.23
N ASN A 726 9.15 -34.99 17.09
CA ASN A 726 10.59 -35.15 17.19
C ASN A 726 11.04 -35.28 18.67
N PRO A 727 11.56 -36.44 19.11
CA PRO A 727 11.90 -36.68 20.52
C PRO A 727 13.11 -35.87 21.01
N THR A 728 13.93 -35.29 20.12
CA THR A 728 15.16 -34.56 20.49
C THR A 728 14.93 -33.07 20.82
N MET A 729 13.79 -32.50 20.45
CA MET A 729 13.47 -31.09 20.68
C MET A 729 12.33 -30.87 21.70
N PHE A 730 11.68 -31.94 22.20
CA PHE A 730 10.33 -31.85 22.80
C PHE A 730 10.06 -32.88 23.92
N ARG A 731 9.22 -32.53 24.91
CA ARG A 731 8.71 -33.44 25.94
C ARG A 731 7.38 -34.08 25.49
N ALA A 732 7.45 -35.25 24.86
CA ALA A 732 6.27 -35.97 24.35
C ALA A 732 5.20 -36.22 25.44
N GLU A 733 5.62 -36.49 26.67
CA GLU A 733 4.74 -36.75 27.82
C GLU A 733 3.79 -35.57 28.13
N ALA A 734 4.29 -34.33 28.05
CA ALA A 734 3.50 -33.14 28.35
C ALA A 734 2.40 -32.90 27.30
N ARG A 735 2.73 -33.12 26.01
CA ARG A 735 1.78 -33.09 24.89
C ARG A 735 0.71 -34.17 25.06
N ASP A 736 1.14 -35.41 25.29
CA ASP A 736 0.24 -36.55 25.37
C ASP A 736 -0.69 -36.44 26.59
N PHE A 737 -0.21 -35.88 27.70
CA PHE A 737 -1.03 -35.52 28.85
C PHE A 737 -2.10 -34.47 28.49
N ALA A 738 -1.72 -33.38 27.83
CA ALA A 738 -2.66 -32.34 27.41
C ALA A 738 -3.73 -32.89 26.45
N TYR A 739 -3.34 -33.71 25.47
CA TYR A 739 -4.27 -34.31 24.52
C TYR A 739 -5.21 -35.32 25.21
N SER A 740 -4.70 -36.12 26.15
CA SER A 740 -5.51 -37.08 26.90
C SER A 740 -6.58 -36.39 27.76
N LYS A 741 -6.33 -35.19 28.27
CA LYS A 741 -7.35 -34.39 28.99
C LYS A 741 -8.51 -33.99 28.08
N VAL A 742 -8.23 -33.60 26.84
CA VAL A 742 -9.28 -33.30 25.86
C VAL A 742 -10.04 -34.55 25.48
N VAL A 743 -9.36 -35.68 25.22
CA VAL A 743 -10.01 -36.97 24.93
C VAL A 743 -10.99 -37.35 26.04
N GLN A 744 -10.56 -37.27 27.31
CA GLN A 744 -11.38 -37.59 28.48
C GLN A 744 -12.60 -36.67 28.60
N SER A 745 -12.41 -35.35 28.46
CA SER A 745 -13.53 -34.39 28.48
C SER A 745 -14.52 -34.65 27.34
N LEU A 746 -14.01 -34.91 26.13
CA LEU A 746 -14.86 -35.13 24.96
C LEU A 746 -15.71 -36.40 25.08
N GLN A 747 -15.23 -37.46 25.76
CA GLN A 747 -16.02 -38.68 26.06
C GLN A 747 -17.24 -38.41 26.95
N TYR A 748 -17.21 -37.36 27.76
CA TYR A 748 -18.32 -36.98 28.63
C TYR A 748 -19.36 -36.10 27.91
N ILE A 749 -18.91 -35.34 26.90
CA ILE A 749 -19.70 -34.29 26.25
C ILE A 749 -20.41 -34.77 24.97
N MET A 750 -19.80 -35.72 24.26
CA MET A 750 -20.26 -36.31 23.00
C MET A 750 -20.90 -37.68 23.21
#